data_AF-A0AA35R7Q9-F1
#
_entry.id   AF-A0AA35R7Q9-F1
#
_cell.length_a   1.000
_cell.length_b   1.000
_cell.length_c   1.000
_cell.angle_alpha   90.00
_cell.angle_beta   90.00
_cell.angle_gamma   90.00
#
_symmetry.space_group_name_H-M   'P 1'
#
loop_
_entity.id
_entity.type
_entity.pdbx_description
1 polymer ?
#
loop_
_entity_poly.entity_id
_entity_poly.type
_entity_poly.pdbx_seq_one_letter_code
_entity_poly.pdbx_strand_id
1 'polypeptide(L)'
;MDAIQRKLEAANPATRARRQLPHVPAVPSTHDRPSPLYKLVLQNQENPPLMKPMSWTRAAPYKEMRHHRSPSESIANNFTPSANNLKLHHLHRRTRSHSPTRHHSLPPLPPPAMPPLYHKTLGVRASPSRPLTPQQQFQRIEEHKTLTTPPDTKGPCSSNLQRYHYYVREGVSEEDLAPFPEDTLPAVHKHLDPSLLANPDWAALIESLHQEIVEDYKHSLQKCIVDYILQDRSELARLRIRAVPIPYQPRVARAPVPWHGTWLEVHSTQTQQLFTTNSVMRGLQELWQHKFSKVHLVGVDALQNAELPLSFAEFEELIRAQCKQARTTLRDMWVSECGDVFRGEKGSWAHLIPVDSNQSAVLAEHFFNTAATLMVRQLRQTVRVSLDNFLSLLEPYARGNDYEGDYTDLMFVNKPVFHVELVVKAAELMFDPPLSELEAVVHRLISAIVEAAQGLPRVEHVLFPELEGHTLELPCVNVEEGPVVEAREKAIAMLCCNLRGPHKYVAAVYDEHKQLLDGQALREVQAFLRSEPELPAFAKRVRSLRSSSAELAELRRSVRLNLLHLSCGQVNDLLSGMTVELAELITTHLVEDNRHKNKDLCQRYDDIATRVYEDPQSTGDMVDLDQFLTKSREDTVFRLQAEVRTAAERLQFLLDFVVLPEEDLKLNSQTFKWPARMEPIFEVSQAKMGKKREKVEEELRDRRKRFEARLEEYHATVEQFQEKEIPRSVDDIRSVVEELAGLGVSVEECKAEMMEINNEEELLQWEMTPYPLIQTVLHSKEPYDRLWNTAISYYDKHEQWMNAPFLKIDAEKVEEEVSGMWRTLHKLTRTFADQPQPKRSADLYKMKLNEFKEHLPLLQTFCNQGLRDRHWQRMSEVVGFELKPSPDTPLSTMLGYGLQKHLEKL
;
A
#
# COMPACT_ATOMS: atom_id res chain seq x y z
N MET A 1 -6.55 -70.39 43.94
CA MET A 1 -6.29 -70.12 42.51
C MET A 1 -7.21 -69.01 41.99
N ASP A 2 -8.53 -69.11 42.15
CA ASP A 2 -9.48 -68.08 41.66
C ASP A 2 -9.35 -66.69 42.30
N ALA A 3 -8.94 -66.60 43.58
CA ALA A 3 -8.71 -65.31 44.24
C ALA A 3 -7.43 -64.57 43.74
N ILE A 4 -6.49 -65.29 43.13
CA ILE A 4 -5.27 -64.72 42.53
C ILE A 4 -5.55 -64.30 41.08
N GLN A 5 -6.36 -65.08 40.37
CA GLN A 5 -6.79 -64.80 39.00
C GLN A 5 -7.57 -63.48 38.91
N ARG A 6 -8.53 -63.25 39.83
CA ARG A 6 -9.32 -62.01 39.88
C ARG A 6 -8.51 -60.76 40.26
N LYS A 7 -7.39 -60.92 40.97
CA LYS A 7 -6.48 -59.80 41.29
C LYS A 7 -5.51 -59.46 40.15
N LEU A 8 -5.31 -60.36 39.19
CA LEU A 8 -4.47 -60.15 38.00
C LEU A 8 -5.21 -59.52 36.82
N GLU A 9 -6.52 -59.74 36.71
CA GLU A 9 -7.38 -59.13 35.66
C GLU A 9 -7.68 -57.64 35.94
N ALA A 10 -7.51 -57.17 37.18
CA ALA A 10 -7.78 -55.79 37.58
C ALA A 10 -6.58 -54.83 37.48
N ALA A 11 -5.42 -55.25 36.94
CA ALA A 11 -4.21 -54.43 36.89
C ALA A 11 -3.91 -53.89 35.47
N ASN A 12 -3.86 -52.56 35.33
CA ASN A 12 -3.64 -51.80 34.09
C ASN A 12 -2.27 -52.15 33.42
N PRO A 13 -2.15 -52.11 32.07
CA PRO A 13 -0.97 -52.60 31.34
C PRO A 13 0.34 -51.82 31.58
N ALA A 14 0.27 -50.63 32.18
CA ALA A 14 1.42 -49.74 32.39
C ALA A 14 2.32 -50.10 33.60
N THR A 15 1.90 -51.03 34.48
CA THR A 15 2.66 -51.43 35.68
C THR A 15 3.48 -52.71 35.52
N ARG A 16 3.90 -53.06 34.30
CA ARG A 16 4.66 -54.29 34.01
C ARG A 16 6.17 -54.22 34.30
N ALA A 17 6.67 -53.09 34.80
CA ALA A 17 8.06 -52.93 35.21
C ALA A 17 8.23 -53.28 36.70
N ARG A 18 9.18 -54.20 36.98
CA ARG A 18 9.76 -54.53 38.31
C ARG A 18 9.02 -55.50 39.24
N ARG A 19 8.54 -56.64 38.74
CA ARG A 19 8.52 -57.88 39.55
C ARG A 19 9.19 -59.01 38.79
N GLN A 20 10.42 -59.35 39.18
CA GLN A 20 11.11 -60.56 38.69
C GLN A 20 10.21 -61.77 39.00
N LEU A 21 9.75 -62.46 37.96
CA LEU A 21 9.10 -63.76 38.12
C LEU A 21 10.13 -64.73 38.73
N PRO A 22 9.77 -65.53 39.76
CA PRO A 22 10.71 -66.45 40.39
C PRO A 22 11.27 -67.48 39.38
N HIS A 23 12.55 -67.82 39.52
CA HIS A 23 13.17 -68.89 38.72
C HIS A 23 12.51 -70.23 39.05
N VAL A 24 11.89 -70.87 38.05
CA VAL A 24 11.23 -72.18 38.22
C VAL A 24 12.17 -73.28 37.70
N PRO A 25 12.45 -74.35 38.49
CA PRO A 25 13.24 -75.49 38.01
C PRO A 25 12.53 -76.26 36.88
N ALA A 26 13.29 -77.04 36.11
CA ALA A 26 12.75 -77.84 35.00
C ALA A 26 11.76 -78.93 35.46
N VAL A 27 10.72 -79.18 34.66
CA VAL A 27 9.67 -80.19 34.93
C VAL A 27 10.22 -81.62 34.76
N PRO A 28 9.90 -82.58 35.65
CA PRO A 28 10.27 -83.99 35.50
C PRO A 28 9.76 -84.62 34.19
N SER A 29 10.58 -85.44 33.52
CA SER A 29 10.21 -86.20 32.32
C SER A 29 9.15 -87.29 32.53
N THR A 30 8.59 -87.42 33.72
CA THR A 30 7.46 -88.30 34.05
C THR A 30 6.10 -87.60 33.98
N HIS A 31 6.05 -86.33 33.55
CA HIS A 31 4.82 -85.60 33.30
C HIS A 31 4.75 -85.12 31.85
N ASP A 32 3.81 -85.66 31.08
CA ASP A 32 3.63 -85.37 29.64
C ASP A 32 3.22 -83.92 29.32
N ARG A 33 2.95 -83.07 30.33
CA ARG A 33 2.60 -81.66 30.12
C ARG A 33 3.25 -80.74 31.16
N PRO A 34 4.00 -79.70 30.74
CA PRO A 34 4.50 -78.68 31.67
C PRO A 34 3.32 -77.92 32.30
N SER A 35 3.48 -77.51 33.56
CA SER A 35 2.45 -76.73 34.27
C SER A 35 2.13 -75.43 33.52
N PRO A 36 0.89 -74.92 33.61
CA PRO A 36 0.53 -73.65 32.98
C PRO A 36 1.45 -72.49 33.39
N LEU A 37 1.92 -72.50 34.64
CA LEU A 37 2.85 -71.51 35.19
C LEU A 37 4.26 -71.61 34.55
N TYR A 38 4.76 -72.83 34.28
CA TYR A 38 6.03 -73.05 33.59
C TYR A 38 5.99 -72.59 32.13
N LYS A 39 4.90 -72.89 31.41
CA LYS A 39 4.68 -72.40 30.04
C LYS A 39 4.57 -70.86 30.00
N LEU A 40 3.87 -70.27 30.97
CA LEU A 40 3.71 -68.82 31.08
C LEU A 40 5.05 -68.12 31.35
N VAL A 41 5.89 -68.64 32.25
CA VAL A 41 7.22 -68.06 32.55
C VAL A 41 8.16 -68.19 31.35
N LEU A 42 8.18 -69.35 30.68
CA LEU A 42 9.06 -69.58 29.52
C LEU A 42 8.65 -68.79 28.26
N GLN A 43 7.35 -68.50 28.10
CA GLN A 43 6.84 -67.65 27.02
C GLN A 43 7.09 -66.16 27.28
N ASN A 44 7.05 -65.71 28.55
CA ASN A 44 7.19 -64.30 28.93
C ASN A 44 8.61 -63.88 29.39
N GLN A 45 9.56 -64.81 29.56
CA GLN A 45 10.96 -64.45 29.80
C GLN A 45 11.62 -63.95 28.51
N GLU A 46 12.09 -62.70 28.55
CA GLU A 46 12.73 -62.06 27.41
C GLU A 46 14.08 -62.73 27.08
N ASN A 47 14.92 -63.02 28.07
CA ASN A 47 16.20 -63.72 27.87
C ASN A 47 16.34 -64.90 28.84
N PRO A 48 16.11 -66.16 28.40
CA PRO A 48 16.29 -67.35 29.23
C PRO A 48 17.75 -67.51 29.71
N PRO A 49 18.00 -67.98 30.95
CA PRO A 49 19.37 -68.12 31.47
C PRO A 49 20.20 -69.13 30.66
N LEU A 50 21.50 -68.85 30.56
CA LEU A 50 22.49 -69.68 29.87
C LEU A 50 23.15 -70.70 30.82
N MET A 51 23.54 -70.22 32.01
CA MET A 51 24.27 -70.98 33.03
C MET A 51 23.40 -71.37 34.22
N LYS A 52 23.69 -72.52 34.83
CA LYS A 52 23.01 -72.99 36.05
C LYS A 52 23.51 -72.19 37.26
N PRO A 53 22.61 -71.60 38.08
CA PRO A 53 23.02 -70.81 39.25
C PRO A 53 23.62 -71.66 40.38
N MET A 54 23.26 -72.95 40.48
CA MET A 54 23.77 -73.87 41.51
C MET A 54 24.15 -75.21 40.85
N SER A 55 25.46 -75.43 40.65
CA SER A 55 26.02 -76.62 40.02
C SER A 55 27.37 -76.98 40.67
N TRP A 56 27.67 -78.28 40.77
CA TRP A 56 28.96 -78.78 41.24
C TRP A 56 30.08 -78.56 40.21
N THR A 57 29.72 -78.39 38.94
CA THR A 57 30.64 -78.00 37.85
C THR A 57 30.47 -76.50 37.59
N ARG A 58 31.55 -75.72 37.72
CA ARG A 58 31.58 -74.29 37.33
C ARG A 58 31.22 -74.15 35.86
N ALA A 59 30.53 -73.07 35.50
CA ALA A 59 30.13 -72.80 34.13
C ALA A 59 29.24 -73.90 33.48
N ALA A 60 28.42 -74.61 34.28
CA ALA A 60 27.56 -75.68 33.74
C ALA A 60 26.34 -75.11 32.99
N PRO A 61 26.15 -75.43 31.69
CA PRO A 61 25.07 -74.90 30.89
C PRO A 61 23.70 -75.49 31.27
N TYR A 62 22.62 -74.74 31.02
CA TYR A 62 21.23 -75.19 31.22
C TYR A 62 20.84 -76.35 30.28
N LYS A 63 21.55 -76.54 29.16
CA LYS A 63 21.21 -77.50 28.07
C LYS A 63 20.92 -78.93 28.54
N GLU A 64 21.61 -79.40 29.60
CA GLU A 64 21.49 -80.78 30.09
C GLU A 64 20.24 -81.04 30.96
N MET A 65 19.59 -80.00 31.48
CA MET A 65 18.49 -80.18 32.45
C MET A 65 17.28 -80.91 31.87
N ARG A 66 17.05 -80.78 30.56
CA ARG A 66 15.92 -81.44 29.87
C ARG A 66 16.07 -82.95 29.74
N HIS A 67 17.27 -83.51 29.98
CA HIS A 67 17.58 -84.92 29.74
C HIS A 67 17.60 -85.79 31.02
N HIS A 68 17.28 -85.22 32.20
CA HIS A 68 17.28 -85.91 33.51
C HIS A 68 18.49 -86.83 33.75
N ARG A 69 19.69 -86.31 33.56
CA ARG A 69 20.95 -87.01 33.82
C ARG A 69 21.47 -86.68 35.21
N SER A 70 22.09 -87.65 35.86
CA SER A 70 22.88 -87.35 37.07
C SER A 70 24.00 -86.36 36.73
N PRO A 71 24.50 -85.54 37.67
CA PRO A 71 25.62 -84.64 37.43
C PRO A 71 26.77 -85.37 36.72
N SER A 72 27.14 -86.56 37.21
CA SER A 72 28.19 -87.40 36.65
C SER A 72 27.96 -87.85 35.19
N GLU A 73 26.70 -88.06 34.77
CA GLU A 73 26.35 -88.42 33.39
C GLU A 73 26.30 -87.21 32.44
N SER A 74 26.19 -85.99 32.99
CA SER A 74 26.13 -84.75 32.22
C SER A 74 27.51 -84.09 32.03
N ILE A 75 28.48 -84.39 32.89
CA ILE A 75 29.83 -83.77 32.88
C ILE A 75 30.48 -83.91 31.51
N ALA A 76 30.50 -85.09 30.91
CA ALA A 76 31.15 -85.31 29.61
C ALA A 76 30.52 -84.47 28.47
N ASN A 77 29.20 -84.29 28.48
CA ASN A 77 28.50 -83.49 27.48
C ASN A 77 28.71 -81.97 27.65
N ASN A 78 29.07 -81.54 28.86
CA ASN A 78 29.51 -80.16 29.08
C ASN A 78 30.86 -79.90 28.40
N PHE A 79 31.74 -80.90 28.29
CA PHE A 79 33.07 -80.76 27.65
C PHE A 79 33.12 -81.11 26.15
N THR A 80 32.22 -81.97 25.65
CA THR A 80 32.06 -82.17 24.20
C THR A 80 30.62 -82.53 23.81
N PRO A 81 30.02 -81.89 22.77
CA PRO A 81 28.66 -82.24 22.33
C PRO A 81 28.57 -83.67 21.77
N SER A 82 29.70 -84.24 21.34
CA SER A 82 29.79 -85.61 20.84
C SER A 82 29.58 -86.68 21.93
N ALA A 83 29.73 -86.31 23.20
CA ALA A 83 29.51 -87.17 24.36
C ALA A 83 28.04 -87.20 24.81
N ASN A 84 27.13 -86.56 24.08
CA ASN A 84 25.71 -86.47 24.43
C ASN A 84 25.01 -87.83 24.58
N ASN A 85 25.57 -88.95 24.11
CA ASN A 85 24.96 -90.27 24.23
C ASN A 85 25.65 -91.19 25.26
N LEU A 86 26.71 -90.72 25.93
CA LEU A 86 27.44 -91.49 26.94
C LEU A 86 26.69 -91.48 28.28
N LYS A 87 26.33 -92.67 28.78
CA LYS A 87 25.72 -92.85 30.10
C LYS A 87 26.64 -93.72 30.97
N LEU A 88 26.76 -93.38 32.25
CA LEU A 88 27.70 -94.03 33.19
C LEU A 88 27.44 -95.55 33.35
N HIS A 89 26.17 -95.97 33.28
CA HIS A 89 25.81 -97.39 33.35
C HIS A 89 26.10 -98.18 32.07
N HIS A 90 26.40 -97.50 30.94
CA HIS A 90 26.84 -98.14 29.69
C HIS A 90 28.38 -98.25 29.60
N LEU A 91 29.11 -97.65 30.53
CA LEU A 91 30.57 -97.77 30.60
C LEU A 91 30.93 -99.07 31.32
N HIS A 92 31.71 -99.93 30.66
CA HIS A 92 32.16 -101.21 31.24
C HIS A 92 32.93 -100.96 32.55
N ARG A 93 32.49 -101.57 33.66
CA ARG A 93 33.18 -101.53 34.96
C ARG A 93 34.48 -102.32 34.84
N ARG A 94 35.60 -101.62 34.65
CA ARG A 94 36.93 -102.22 34.65
C ARG A 94 37.24 -102.67 36.09
N THR A 95 37.16 -103.96 36.36
CA THR A 95 37.62 -104.56 37.62
C THR A 95 39.10 -104.24 37.81
N ARG A 96 39.43 -103.57 38.91
CA ARG A 96 40.82 -103.32 39.32
C ARG A 96 41.47 -104.67 39.62
N SER A 97 42.30 -105.19 38.71
CA SER A 97 43.35 -106.14 39.10
C SER A 97 44.60 -105.35 39.50
N HIS A 98 45.11 -105.66 40.68
CA HIS A 98 46.40 -105.20 41.17
C HIS A 98 47.52 -105.87 40.41
N SER A 99 48.39 -105.09 39.75
CA SER A 99 49.80 -105.42 39.51
C SER A 99 50.57 -104.18 39.00
N PRO A 100 51.87 -104.06 39.29
CA PRO A 100 52.55 -102.79 39.46
C PRO A 100 53.03 -102.13 38.15
N THR A 101 53.23 -100.82 38.25
CA THR A 101 53.88 -99.88 37.33
C THR A 101 54.80 -100.50 36.26
N ARG A 102 54.46 -100.26 34.99
CA ARG A 102 55.43 -99.95 33.93
C ARG A 102 54.80 -98.98 32.93
N HIS A 103 55.37 -97.78 32.85
CA HIS A 103 55.13 -96.83 31.78
C HIS A 103 55.53 -97.49 30.46
N HIS A 104 54.54 -97.85 29.64
CA HIS A 104 54.75 -98.11 28.22
C HIS A 104 54.00 -97.05 27.43
N SER A 105 54.79 -96.18 26.83
CA SER A 105 54.43 -95.22 25.81
C SER A 105 53.69 -95.94 24.69
N LEU A 106 52.41 -95.62 24.49
CA LEU A 106 51.70 -96.02 23.28
C LEU A 106 52.30 -95.24 22.09
N PRO A 107 52.59 -95.91 20.95
CA PRO A 107 53.16 -95.25 19.78
C PRO A 107 52.17 -94.24 19.17
N PRO A 108 52.66 -93.23 18.42
CA PRO A 108 51.78 -92.26 17.77
C PRO A 108 50.84 -92.97 16.81
N LEU A 109 49.54 -92.70 16.93
CA LEU A 109 48.57 -93.02 15.89
C LEU A 109 49.02 -92.34 14.59
N PRO A 110 49.04 -93.04 13.45
CA PRO A 110 49.34 -92.42 12.17
C PRO A 110 48.27 -91.37 11.84
N PRO A 111 48.63 -90.27 11.15
CA PRO A 111 47.66 -89.27 10.74
C PRO A 111 46.57 -89.92 9.87
N PRO A 112 45.30 -89.48 9.98
CA PRO A 112 44.24 -90.00 9.13
C PRO A 112 44.62 -89.81 7.66
N ALA A 113 44.58 -90.90 6.89
CA ALA A 113 44.84 -90.89 5.46
C ALA A 113 43.87 -89.92 4.77
N MET A 114 44.42 -88.89 4.11
CA MET A 114 43.65 -88.02 3.22
C MET A 114 43.08 -88.87 2.07
N PRO A 115 41.80 -88.72 1.70
CA PRO A 115 41.26 -89.37 0.51
C PRO A 115 42.02 -88.89 -0.74
N PRO A 116 42.28 -89.76 -1.73
CA PRO A 116 42.90 -89.34 -2.98
C PRO A 116 42.00 -88.34 -3.70
N LEU A 117 42.53 -87.14 -3.97
CA LEU A 117 41.88 -86.14 -4.80
C LEU A 117 41.69 -86.73 -6.20
N TYR A 118 40.44 -87.02 -6.52
CA TYR A 118 40.00 -87.52 -7.81
C TYR A 118 40.13 -86.39 -8.85
N HIS A 119 41.28 -86.26 -9.50
CA HIS A 119 41.42 -85.43 -10.69
C HIS A 119 40.69 -86.10 -11.87
N LYS A 120 39.43 -85.72 -12.11
CA LYS A 120 38.79 -85.89 -13.40
C LYS A 120 38.71 -84.54 -14.13
N THR A 121 39.50 -84.47 -15.20
CA THR A 121 39.26 -83.71 -16.43
C THR A 121 38.95 -82.22 -16.31
N LEU A 122 39.99 -81.39 -16.37
CA LEU A 122 40.05 -80.21 -17.24
C LEU A 122 41.49 -80.10 -17.73
N GLY A 123 41.70 -80.41 -19.01
CA GLY A 123 43.01 -80.33 -19.65
C GLY A 123 43.46 -78.88 -19.75
N VAL A 124 44.42 -78.49 -18.90
CA VAL A 124 45.27 -77.33 -19.14
C VAL A 124 46.68 -77.74 -18.74
N ARG A 125 47.55 -77.86 -19.75
CA ARG A 125 49.01 -77.98 -19.57
C ARG A 125 49.48 -76.87 -18.64
N ALA A 126 50.22 -77.22 -17.59
CA ALA A 126 50.92 -76.28 -16.75
C ALA A 126 51.95 -75.49 -17.60
N SER A 127 51.67 -74.21 -17.83
CA SER A 127 52.68 -73.20 -18.19
C SER A 127 53.29 -72.64 -16.89
N PRO A 128 54.58 -72.23 -16.86
CA PRO A 128 55.17 -71.60 -15.68
C PRO A 128 54.38 -70.31 -15.41
N SER A 129 53.55 -70.33 -14.37
CA SER A 129 52.51 -69.32 -14.14
C SER A 129 53.13 -68.00 -13.73
N ARG A 130 52.86 -66.94 -14.51
CA ARG A 130 53.12 -65.54 -14.12
C ARG A 130 52.58 -65.30 -12.70
N PRO A 131 53.29 -64.53 -11.84
CA PRO A 131 52.79 -64.20 -10.52
C PRO A 131 51.41 -63.55 -10.59
N LEU A 132 50.48 -63.99 -9.73
CA LEU A 132 49.10 -63.50 -9.71
C LEU A 132 49.03 -62.14 -9.00
N THR A 133 48.23 -61.21 -9.52
CA THR A 133 47.93 -59.96 -8.79
C THR A 133 47.10 -60.26 -7.53
N PRO A 134 47.12 -59.40 -6.50
CA PRO A 134 46.30 -59.60 -5.30
C PRO A 134 44.81 -59.76 -5.61
N GLN A 135 44.29 -59.02 -6.60
CA GLN A 135 42.91 -59.15 -7.07
C GLN A 135 42.61 -60.54 -7.64
N GLN A 136 43.52 -61.09 -8.45
CA GLN A 136 43.38 -62.45 -8.99
C GLN A 136 43.47 -63.52 -7.89
N GLN A 137 44.32 -63.31 -6.88
CA GLN A 137 44.40 -64.19 -5.71
C GLN A 137 43.12 -64.13 -4.87
N PHE A 138 42.57 -62.93 -4.64
CA PHE A 138 41.32 -62.76 -3.92
C PHE A 138 40.12 -63.36 -4.66
N GLN A 139 40.08 -63.26 -5.98
CA GLN A 139 39.04 -63.88 -6.79
C GLN A 139 39.07 -65.41 -6.64
N ARG A 140 40.26 -66.03 -6.68
CA ARG A 140 40.39 -67.48 -6.43
C ARG A 140 40.02 -67.89 -5.00
N ILE A 141 40.37 -67.07 -4.01
CA ILE A 141 39.96 -67.30 -2.62
C ILE A 141 38.43 -67.26 -2.52
N GLU A 142 37.77 -66.36 -3.23
CA GLU A 142 36.31 -66.25 -3.24
C GLU A 142 35.64 -67.42 -3.95
N GLU A 143 36.14 -67.82 -5.11
CA GLU A 143 35.69 -69.01 -5.84
C GLU A 143 35.81 -70.28 -4.99
N HIS A 144 36.89 -70.41 -4.21
CA HIS A 144 37.04 -71.54 -3.29
C HIS A 144 36.05 -71.47 -2.11
N LYS A 145 35.74 -70.27 -1.59
CA LYS A 145 34.75 -70.09 -0.52
C LYS A 145 33.34 -70.45 -0.97
N THR A 146 32.94 -70.05 -2.18
CA THR A 146 31.61 -70.39 -2.72
C THR A 146 31.45 -71.89 -2.95
N LEU A 147 32.54 -72.59 -3.29
CA LEU A 147 32.55 -74.05 -3.47
C LEU A 147 32.53 -74.85 -2.15
N THR A 148 32.95 -74.26 -1.02
CA THR A 148 33.11 -74.96 0.27
C THR A 148 32.06 -74.62 1.32
N THR A 149 31.19 -73.64 1.07
CA THR A 149 30.17 -73.19 2.04
C THR A 149 28.77 -73.71 1.68
N PRO A 150 28.02 -74.35 2.59
CA PRO A 150 26.66 -74.83 2.31
C PRO A 150 25.67 -73.68 2.02
N PRO A 151 24.64 -73.90 1.18
CA PRO A 151 23.81 -72.83 0.60
C PRO A 151 22.92 -72.02 1.57
N ASP A 152 22.85 -72.39 2.85
CA ASP A 152 21.90 -71.81 3.83
C ASP A 152 22.54 -70.94 4.94
N THR A 153 23.78 -70.49 4.78
CA THR A 153 24.40 -69.53 5.72
C THR A 153 24.09 -68.07 5.34
N LYS A 154 22.85 -67.63 5.56
CA LYS A 154 22.57 -66.19 5.71
C LYS A 154 23.04 -65.75 7.11
N GLY A 155 23.86 -64.70 7.19
CA GLY A 155 24.38 -64.16 8.45
C GLY A 155 23.26 -63.69 9.40
N PRO A 156 23.58 -63.46 10.70
CA PRO A 156 22.58 -63.08 11.69
C PRO A 156 21.93 -61.73 11.35
N CYS A 157 20.59 -61.63 11.48
CA CYS A 157 19.92 -60.32 11.43
C CYS A 157 20.25 -59.47 12.67
N SER A 158 20.04 -58.15 12.60
CA SER A 158 20.36 -57.20 13.68
C SER A 158 19.82 -57.61 15.06
N SER A 159 18.59 -58.12 15.13
CA SER A 159 17.97 -58.60 16.36
C SER A 159 18.63 -59.88 16.92
N ASN A 160 19.07 -60.80 16.04
CA ASN A 160 19.83 -61.98 16.47
C ASN A 160 21.22 -61.60 16.98
N LEU A 161 21.85 -60.62 16.34
CA LEU A 161 23.19 -60.12 16.71
C LEU A 161 23.17 -59.46 18.10
N GLN A 162 22.18 -58.60 18.37
CA GLN A 162 21.99 -57.97 19.68
C GLN A 162 21.80 -59.01 20.79
N ARG A 163 20.96 -60.03 20.54
CA ARG A 163 20.71 -61.08 21.53
C ARG A 163 21.93 -61.98 21.74
N TYR A 164 22.69 -62.27 20.71
CA TYR A 164 23.98 -62.96 20.84
C TYR A 164 24.95 -62.15 21.73
N HIS A 165 25.14 -60.86 21.45
CA HIS A 165 26.03 -60.01 22.25
C HIS A 165 25.57 -59.86 23.70
N TYR A 166 24.25 -59.85 23.94
CA TYR A 166 23.70 -59.88 25.30
C TYR A 166 24.19 -61.12 26.06
N TYR A 167 24.11 -62.32 25.49
CA TYR A 167 24.58 -63.52 26.18
C TYR A 167 26.10 -63.58 26.34
N VAL A 168 26.87 -62.98 25.43
CA VAL A 168 28.33 -62.85 25.59
C VAL A 168 28.67 -61.94 26.77
N ARG A 169 28.00 -60.79 26.92
CA ARG A 169 28.30 -59.84 28.00
C ARG A 169 27.70 -60.25 29.35
N GLU A 170 26.43 -60.62 29.35
CA GLU A 170 25.61 -60.79 30.56
C GLU A 170 25.21 -62.25 30.83
N GLY A 171 25.46 -63.17 29.88
CA GLY A 171 25.03 -64.56 29.98
C GLY A 171 25.96 -65.47 30.78
N VAL A 172 27.21 -65.04 31.01
CA VAL A 172 28.24 -65.77 31.74
C VAL A 172 28.86 -64.84 32.80
N SER A 173 28.72 -65.20 34.08
CA SER A 173 29.27 -64.43 35.20
C SER A 173 30.80 -64.47 35.21
N GLU A 174 31.46 -63.44 35.73
CA GLU A 174 32.92 -63.46 35.93
C GLU A 174 33.37 -64.61 36.87
N GLU A 175 32.51 -64.99 37.82
CA GLU A 175 32.76 -66.14 38.72
C GLU A 175 32.77 -67.49 37.99
N ASP A 176 32.22 -67.55 36.77
CA ASP A 176 32.25 -68.75 35.93
C ASP A 176 33.49 -68.82 35.04
N LEU A 177 34.29 -67.74 34.96
CA LEU A 177 35.49 -67.67 34.12
C LEU A 177 36.73 -68.20 34.83
N ALA A 178 37.68 -68.69 34.04
CA ALA A 178 39.04 -68.93 34.51
C ALA A 178 39.72 -67.58 34.79
N PRO A 179 40.48 -67.42 35.88
CA PRO A 179 41.24 -66.22 36.13
C PRO A 179 42.34 -66.03 35.07
N PHE A 180 42.72 -64.78 34.81
CA PHE A 180 43.83 -64.47 33.91
C PHE A 180 45.14 -65.11 34.42
N PRO A 181 45.89 -65.86 33.58
CA PRO A 181 47.09 -66.54 34.04
C PRO A 181 48.20 -65.54 34.42
N GLU A 182 48.67 -65.62 35.66
CA GLU A 182 49.63 -64.67 36.27
C GLU A 182 50.96 -64.56 35.50
N ASP A 183 51.40 -65.64 34.84
CA ASP A 183 52.68 -65.69 34.11
C ASP A 183 52.67 -64.98 32.74
N THR A 184 51.50 -64.56 32.24
CA THR A 184 51.34 -64.04 30.87
C THR A 184 51.96 -62.66 30.69
N LEU A 185 51.66 -61.70 31.59
CA LEU A 185 52.20 -60.34 31.51
C LEU A 185 53.73 -60.31 31.68
N PRO A 186 54.33 -61.04 32.64
CA PRO A 186 55.79 -61.17 32.72
C PRO A 186 56.43 -61.76 31.45
N ALA A 187 55.75 -62.68 30.75
CA ALA A 187 56.24 -63.22 29.49
C ALA A 187 56.20 -62.18 28.35
N VAL A 188 55.15 -61.36 28.28
CA VAL A 188 55.03 -60.26 27.30
C VAL A 188 56.13 -59.22 27.54
N HIS A 189 56.38 -58.84 28.80
CA HIS A 189 57.43 -57.87 29.14
C HIS A 189 58.83 -58.32 28.70
N LYS A 190 59.13 -59.62 28.67
CA LYS A 190 60.42 -60.15 28.19
C LYS A 190 60.69 -59.89 26.71
N HIS A 191 59.65 -59.61 25.92
CA HIS A 191 59.77 -59.31 24.49
C HIS A 191 59.79 -57.80 24.20
N LEU A 192 59.70 -56.96 25.22
CA LEU A 192 59.73 -55.50 25.10
C LEU A 192 61.09 -54.95 25.53
N ASP A 193 61.45 -53.78 24.97
CA ASP A 193 62.65 -53.08 25.37
C ASP A 193 62.51 -52.58 26.83
N PRO A 194 63.47 -52.89 27.73
CA PRO A 194 63.42 -52.46 29.13
C PRO A 194 63.31 -50.94 29.32
N SER A 195 63.81 -50.14 28.37
CA SER A 195 63.75 -48.67 28.41
C SER A 195 62.33 -48.13 28.30
N LEU A 196 61.44 -48.84 27.60
CA LEU A 196 60.03 -48.47 27.46
C LEU A 196 59.24 -48.76 28.73
N LEU A 197 59.57 -49.86 29.42
CA LEU A 197 58.92 -50.26 30.67
C LEU A 197 59.34 -49.40 31.87
N ALA A 198 60.55 -48.83 31.83
CA ALA A 198 61.12 -48.01 32.90
C ALA A 198 60.79 -46.51 32.80
N ASN A 199 60.18 -46.06 31.70
CA ASN A 199 59.90 -44.64 31.47
C ASN A 199 58.59 -44.22 32.18
N PRO A 200 58.65 -43.25 33.12
CA PRO A 200 57.50 -42.84 33.91
C PRO A 200 56.38 -42.19 33.11
N ASP A 201 56.69 -41.55 31.97
CA ASP A 201 55.70 -40.89 31.10
C ASP A 201 54.70 -41.90 30.50
N TRP A 202 55.13 -43.16 30.35
CA TRP A 202 54.31 -44.24 29.77
C TRP A 202 53.65 -45.13 30.81
N ALA A 203 53.91 -44.93 32.12
CA ALA A 203 53.42 -45.81 33.17
C ALA A 203 51.89 -45.94 33.17
N ALA A 204 51.17 -44.83 32.98
CA ALA A 204 49.71 -44.82 32.91
C ALA A 204 49.18 -45.57 31.67
N LEU A 205 49.88 -45.45 30.53
CA LEU A 205 49.53 -46.17 29.31
C LEU A 205 49.80 -47.67 29.44
N ILE A 206 50.90 -48.07 30.07
CA ILE A 206 51.23 -49.47 30.31
C ILE A 206 50.15 -50.14 31.19
N GLU A 207 49.72 -49.46 32.24
CA GLU A 207 48.66 -49.95 33.13
C GLU A 207 47.32 -50.07 32.39
N SER A 208 46.95 -49.07 31.56
CA SER A 208 45.71 -49.16 30.77
C SER A 208 45.76 -50.33 29.79
N LEU A 209 46.92 -50.57 29.15
CA LEU A 209 47.11 -51.70 28.25
C LEU A 209 47.04 -53.06 28.98
N HIS A 210 47.53 -53.14 30.23
CA HIS A 210 47.39 -54.36 31.04
C HIS A 210 45.93 -54.65 31.37
N GLN A 211 45.17 -53.62 31.75
CA GLN A 211 43.74 -53.74 32.00
C GLN A 211 42.99 -54.17 30.73
N GLU A 212 43.30 -53.57 29.58
CA GLU A 212 42.75 -53.96 28.28
C GLU A 212 43.01 -55.44 27.96
N ILE A 213 44.24 -55.93 28.16
CA ILE A 213 44.59 -57.35 27.94
C ILE A 213 43.74 -58.28 28.83
N VAL A 214 43.54 -57.92 30.10
CA VAL A 214 42.76 -58.73 31.05
C VAL A 214 41.27 -58.72 30.69
N GLU A 215 40.73 -57.56 30.30
CA GLU A 215 39.35 -57.42 29.85
C GLU A 215 39.09 -58.21 28.56
N ASP A 216 40.00 -58.14 27.59
CA ASP A 216 39.93 -58.90 26.35
C ASP A 216 39.98 -60.40 26.58
N TYR A 217 40.80 -60.86 27.53
CA TYR A 217 40.84 -62.26 27.95
C TYR A 217 39.49 -62.72 28.50
N LYS A 218 38.90 -61.95 29.43
CA LYS A 218 37.57 -62.26 30.00
C LYS A 218 36.49 -62.29 28.93
N HIS A 219 36.44 -61.26 28.07
CA HIS A 219 35.46 -61.16 27.00
C HIS A 219 35.58 -62.32 26.01
N SER A 220 36.81 -62.68 25.63
CA SER A 220 37.09 -63.80 24.74
C SER A 220 36.63 -65.13 25.33
N LEU A 221 36.86 -65.37 26.63
CA LEU A 221 36.37 -66.56 27.31
C LEU A 221 34.84 -66.64 27.35
N GLN A 222 34.16 -65.54 27.73
CA GLN A 222 32.69 -65.47 27.73
C GLN A 222 32.15 -65.81 26.34
N LYS A 223 32.73 -65.20 25.30
CA LYS A 223 32.36 -65.47 23.91
C LYS A 223 32.57 -66.93 23.53
N CYS A 224 33.73 -67.50 23.85
CA CYS A 224 34.03 -68.91 23.56
C CYS A 224 33.04 -69.86 24.24
N ILE A 225 32.66 -69.60 25.49
CA ILE A 225 31.67 -70.40 26.22
C ILE A 225 30.30 -70.31 25.54
N VAL A 226 29.85 -69.11 25.19
CA VAL A 226 28.58 -68.89 24.47
C VAL A 226 28.61 -69.58 23.10
N ASP A 227 29.64 -69.35 22.29
CA ASP A 227 29.80 -69.95 20.97
C ASP A 227 29.77 -71.47 21.04
N TYR A 228 30.44 -72.04 22.04
CA TYR A 228 30.47 -73.47 22.27
C TYR A 228 29.08 -74.04 22.66
N ILE A 229 28.33 -73.36 23.54
CA ILE A 229 26.96 -73.77 23.89
C ILE A 229 26.03 -73.69 22.66
N LEU A 230 26.20 -72.66 21.83
CA LEU A 230 25.40 -72.44 20.62
C LEU A 230 25.76 -73.39 19.46
N GLN A 231 26.78 -74.25 19.59
CA GLN A 231 26.97 -75.37 18.66
C GLN A 231 25.81 -76.37 18.73
N ASP A 232 25.09 -76.45 19.86
CA ASP A 232 23.88 -77.24 19.98
C ASP A 232 22.68 -76.50 19.33
N ARG A 233 22.17 -77.07 18.23
CA ARG A 233 21.01 -76.53 17.47
C ARG A 233 19.77 -76.33 18.33
N SER A 234 19.62 -77.09 19.39
CA SER A 234 18.47 -76.98 20.27
C SER A 234 18.58 -75.81 21.26
N GLU A 235 19.81 -75.41 21.63
CA GLU A 235 20.06 -74.19 22.42
C GLU A 235 19.92 -72.94 21.56
N LEU A 236 20.32 -72.99 20.28
CA LEU A 236 20.01 -71.93 19.29
C LEU A 236 18.50 -71.66 19.23
N ALA A 237 17.68 -72.73 19.19
CA ALA A 237 16.22 -72.61 19.21
C ALA A 237 15.68 -72.08 20.55
N ARG A 238 16.18 -72.57 21.69
CA ARG A 238 15.74 -72.15 23.04
C ARG A 238 16.04 -70.67 23.30
N LEU A 239 17.24 -70.24 22.96
CA LEU A 239 17.73 -68.88 23.15
C LEU A 239 17.26 -67.92 22.05
N ARG A 240 16.51 -68.42 21.05
CA ARG A 240 15.98 -67.65 19.92
C ARG A 240 17.09 -66.95 19.12
N ILE A 241 18.23 -67.62 18.96
CA ILE A 241 19.36 -67.18 18.13
C ILE A 241 19.34 -68.03 16.86
N ARG A 242 19.04 -67.42 15.71
CA ARG A 242 18.94 -68.15 14.44
C ARG A 242 20.30 -68.46 13.81
N ALA A 243 21.27 -67.58 13.99
CA ALA A 243 22.62 -67.71 13.46
C ALA A 243 23.60 -66.97 14.38
N VAL A 244 24.84 -67.47 14.46
CA VAL A 244 25.95 -66.86 15.19
C VAL A 244 26.79 -66.04 14.20
N PRO A 245 27.45 -64.93 14.62
CA PRO A 245 28.35 -64.18 13.75
C PRO A 245 29.44 -65.07 13.14
N ILE A 246 29.62 -64.96 11.82
CA ILE A 246 30.70 -65.67 11.11
C ILE A 246 32.00 -64.89 11.37
N PRO A 247 33.08 -65.54 11.86
CA PRO A 247 34.37 -64.87 12.06
C PRO A 247 34.89 -64.26 10.76
N TYR A 248 35.49 -63.07 10.84
CA TYR A 248 36.17 -62.49 9.69
C TYR A 248 37.30 -63.42 9.23
N GLN A 249 37.25 -63.83 7.96
CA GLN A 249 38.28 -64.68 7.37
C GLN A 249 39.28 -63.79 6.62
N PRO A 250 40.51 -63.58 7.15
CA PRO A 250 41.50 -62.74 6.48
C PRO A 250 41.86 -63.33 5.12
N ARG A 251 41.82 -62.49 4.07
CA ARG A 251 42.29 -62.84 2.73
C ARG A 251 43.76 -62.42 2.63
N VAL A 252 44.67 -63.38 2.55
CA VAL A 252 46.12 -63.09 2.48
C VAL A 252 46.61 -63.27 1.05
N ALA A 253 47.12 -62.19 0.44
CA ALA A 253 47.85 -62.27 -0.82
C ALA A 253 49.28 -62.78 -0.56
N ARG A 254 49.74 -63.74 -1.36
CA ARG A 254 51.08 -64.35 -1.28
C ARG A 254 51.99 -63.81 -2.39
N ALA A 255 53.25 -63.59 -2.04
CA ALA A 255 54.30 -63.21 -2.98
C ALA A 255 54.67 -64.38 -3.92
N PRO A 256 55.26 -64.11 -5.12
CA PRO A 256 55.64 -62.79 -5.64
C PRO A 256 54.43 -61.99 -6.16
N VAL A 257 54.43 -60.68 -5.93
CA VAL A 257 53.41 -59.76 -6.44
C VAL A 257 53.99 -59.01 -7.66
N PRO A 258 53.31 -58.98 -8.82
CA PRO A 258 53.88 -58.45 -10.07
C PRO A 258 54.42 -57.01 -10.02
N TRP A 259 53.86 -56.16 -9.15
CA TRP A 259 54.20 -54.73 -9.05
C TRP A 259 55.12 -54.40 -7.88
N HIS A 260 55.61 -55.38 -7.11
CA HIS A 260 56.39 -55.11 -5.90
C HIS A 260 57.67 -54.31 -6.19
N GLY A 261 58.37 -54.59 -7.29
CA GLY A 261 59.55 -53.82 -7.72
C GLY A 261 59.20 -52.36 -8.02
N THR A 262 58.15 -52.13 -8.81
CA THR A 262 57.64 -50.77 -9.10
C THR A 262 57.20 -50.05 -7.83
N TRP A 263 56.59 -50.75 -6.88
CA TRP A 263 56.23 -50.17 -5.59
C TRP A 263 57.47 -49.74 -4.78
N LEU A 264 58.51 -50.57 -4.71
CA LEU A 264 59.76 -50.21 -4.02
C LEU A 264 60.41 -48.97 -4.64
N GLU A 265 60.44 -48.90 -5.98
CA GLU A 265 60.98 -47.76 -6.72
C GLU A 265 60.17 -46.48 -6.46
N VAL A 266 58.84 -46.53 -6.61
CA VAL A 266 57.95 -45.40 -6.35
C VAL A 266 58.01 -44.98 -4.88
N HIS A 267 58.04 -45.94 -3.95
CA HIS A 267 58.15 -45.67 -2.52
C HIS A 267 59.47 -44.99 -2.17
N SER A 268 60.59 -45.47 -2.72
CA SER A 268 61.90 -44.84 -2.53
C SER A 268 61.90 -43.40 -3.06
N THR A 269 61.37 -43.19 -4.27
CA THR A 269 61.25 -41.87 -4.90
C THR A 269 60.38 -40.92 -4.06
N GLN A 270 59.20 -41.37 -3.62
CA GLN A 270 58.32 -40.58 -2.76
C GLN A 270 58.97 -40.25 -1.41
N THR A 271 59.68 -41.20 -0.81
CA THR A 271 60.37 -40.99 0.47
C THR A 271 61.46 -39.92 0.35
N GLN A 272 62.16 -39.87 -0.79
CA GLN A 272 63.25 -38.91 -1.01
C GLN A 272 62.76 -37.54 -1.49
N GLN A 273 61.61 -37.45 -2.17
CA GLN A 273 61.17 -36.24 -2.85
C GLN A 273 59.99 -35.52 -2.18
N LEU A 274 59.18 -36.21 -1.36
CA LEU A 274 57.95 -35.63 -0.80
C LEU A 274 58.22 -34.80 0.48
N PHE A 275 59.37 -34.98 1.13
CA PHE A 275 59.81 -34.24 2.33
C PHE A 275 58.79 -34.16 3.49
N THR A 276 57.80 -35.06 3.55
CA THR A 276 56.70 -35.01 4.54
C THR A 276 57.15 -35.19 5.98
N THR A 277 58.28 -35.85 6.19
CA THR A 277 58.88 -36.11 7.51
C THR A 277 59.97 -35.10 7.86
N ASN A 278 60.23 -34.10 7.01
CA ASN A 278 61.20 -33.05 7.30
C ASN A 278 60.72 -32.21 8.50
N SER A 279 61.65 -31.84 9.37
CA SER A 279 61.36 -31.10 10.59
C SER A 279 60.67 -29.76 10.32
N VAL A 280 60.93 -29.11 9.17
CA VAL A 280 60.29 -27.84 8.79
C VAL A 280 58.79 -28.04 8.59
N MET A 281 58.38 -29.13 7.94
CA MET A 281 56.96 -29.43 7.73
C MET A 281 56.23 -29.65 9.06
N ARG A 282 56.90 -30.31 10.01
CA ARG A 282 56.40 -30.46 11.38
C ARG A 282 56.30 -29.11 12.08
N GLY A 283 57.33 -28.27 12.01
CA GLY A 283 57.35 -26.93 12.60
C GLY A 283 56.25 -26.02 12.05
N LEU A 284 56.01 -26.04 10.74
CA LEU A 284 54.91 -25.32 10.10
C LEU A 284 53.53 -25.82 10.58
N GLN A 285 53.39 -27.14 10.76
CA GLN A 285 52.15 -27.72 11.26
C GLN A 285 51.93 -27.38 12.75
N GLU A 286 52.96 -27.45 13.59
CA GLU A 286 52.89 -27.06 15.00
C GLU A 286 52.55 -25.57 15.15
N LEU A 287 53.22 -24.70 14.39
CA LEU A 287 52.93 -23.26 14.34
C LEU A 287 51.45 -23.01 14.01
N TRP A 288 50.94 -23.69 12.98
CA TRP A 288 49.54 -23.58 12.61
C TRP A 288 48.61 -24.04 13.72
N GLN A 289 48.80 -25.25 14.25
CA GLN A 289 47.91 -25.82 15.26
C GLN A 289 47.85 -24.99 16.53
N HIS A 290 48.98 -24.48 17.01
CA HIS A 290 49.05 -23.73 18.26
C HIS A 290 48.58 -22.29 18.16
N LYS A 291 48.83 -21.61 17.03
CA LYS A 291 48.64 -20.15 16.93
C LYS A 291 47.61 -19.70 15.90
N PHE A 292 47.52 -20.37 14.75
CA PHE A 292 46.72 -19.88 13.61
C PHE A 292 45.48 -20.73 13.29
N SER A 293 45.33 -21.91 13.89
CA SER A 293 44.20 -22.83 13.64
C SER A 293 42.83 -22.24 13.98
N LYS A 294 42.78 -21.24 14.86
CA LYS A 294 41.58 -20.51 15.28
C LYS A 294 41.34 -19.20 14.52
N VAL A 295 42.23 -18.84 13.60
CA VAL A 295 42.02 -17.68 12.74
C VAL A 295 40.99 -18.08 11.69
N HIS A 296 39.82 -17.45 11.73
CA HIS A 296 38.74 -17.69 10.78
C HIS A 296 38.51 -16.41 9.96
N LEU A 297 38.21 -16.57 8.67
CA LEU A 297 37.83 -15.43 7.81
C LEU A 297 36.45 -14.92 8.20
N VAL A 298 35.59 -15.82 8.69
CA VAL A 298 34.30 -15.52 9.31
C VAL A 298 34.17 -16.30 10.60
N GLY A 299 34.11 -15.59 11.72
CA GLY A 299 33.99 -16.16 13.07
C GLY A 299 32.54 -16.20 13.55
N VAL A 300 32.13 -17.31 14.17
CA VAL A 300 30.78 -17.45 14.75
C VAL A 300 30.54 -16.43 15.85
N ASP A 301 31.53 -16.15 16.70
CA ASP A 301 31.41 -15.21 17.82
C ASP A 301 31.12 -13.78 17.35
N ALA A 302 31.78 -13.33 16.27
CA ALA A 302 31.57 -12.00 15.71
C ALA A 302 30.17 -11.86 15.10
N LEU A 303 29.65 -12.94 14.49
CA LEU A 303 28.29 -12.98 13.94
C LEU A 303 27.22 -13.02 15.03
N GLN A 304 27.44 -13.76 16.11
CA GLN A 304 26.50 -13.85 17.24
C GLN A 304 26.43 -12.56 18.06
N ASN A 305 27.57 -11.87 18.21
CA ASN A 305 27.67 -10.62 18.96
C ASN A 305 27.31 -9.37 18.15
N ALA A 306 27.01 -9.50 16.85
CA ALA A 306 26.61 -8.39 16.01
C ALA A 306 25.26 -7.78 16.45
N GLU A 307 25.12 -6.47 16.28
CA GLU A 307 23.88 -5.71 16.50
C GLU A 307 22.88 -5.96 15.35
N LEU A 308 22.40 -7.20 15.26
CA LEU A 308 21.36 -7.59 14.29
C LEU A 308 19.97 -7.05 14.70
N PRO A 309 19.10 -6.72 13.74
CA PRO A 309 19.25 -6.91 12.29
C PRO A 309 19.99 -5.77 11.58
N LEU A 310 20.69 -6.10 10.49
CA LEU A 310 21.46 -5.17 9.65
C LEU A 310 20.90 -5.10 8.22
N SER A 311 21.07 -4.00 7.51
CA SER A 311 20.82 -3.97 6.06
C SER A 311 21.76 -4.91 5.30
N PHE A 312 21.45 -5.24 4.05
CA PHE A 312 22.30 -6.11 3.22
C PHE A 312 23.73 -5.55 3.07
N ALA A 313 23.86 -4.23 2.91
CA ALA A 313 25.15 -3.56 2.75
C ALA A 313 25.99 -3.58 4.04
N GLU A 314 25.37 -3.28 5.19
CA GLU A 314 26.04 -3.30 6.50
C GLU A 314 26.51 -4.71 6.87
N PHE A 315 25.68 -5.73 6.59
CA PHE A 315 26.08 -7.12 6.81
C PHE A 315 27.24 -7.55 5.90
N GLU A 316 27.24 -7.09 4.64
CA GLU A 316 28.35 -7.30 3.71
C GLU A 316 29.65 -6.63 4.16
N GLU A 317 29.56 -5.41 4.70
CA GLU A 317 30.70 -4.71 5.28
C GLU A 317 31.26 -5.45 6.52
N LEU A 318 30.39 -5.97 7.39
CA LEU A 318 30.79 -6.75 8.57
C LEU A 318 31.62 -7.98 8.17
N ILE A 319 31.17 -8.76 7.18
CA ILE A 319 31.89 -9.94 6.70
C ILE A 319 33.21 -9.54 6.04
N ARG A 320 33.21 -8.52 5.17
CA ARG A 320 34.44 -8.03 4.53
C ARG A 320 35.47 -7.51 5.54
N ALA A 321 35.03 -6.87 6.61
CA ALA A 321 35.90 -6.40 7.68
C ALA A 321 36.61 -7.57 8.39
N GLN A 322 35.86 -8.63 8.72
CA GLN A 322 36.43 -9.86 9.31
C GLN A 322 37.43 -10.52 8.35
N CYS A 323 37.04 -10.70 7.08
CA CYS A 323 37.91 -11.24 6.03
C CYS A 323 39.21 -10.44 5.89
N LYS A 324 39.14 -9.10 5.92
CA LYS A 324 40.31 -8.22 5.85
C LYS A 324 41.22 -8.38 7.06
N GLN A 325 40.67 -8.42 8.28
CA GLN A 325 41.43 -8.61 9.51
C GLN A 325 42.16 -9.97 9.53
N ALA A 326 41.45 -11.03 9.15
CA ALA A 326 42.01 -12.37 9.05
C ALA A 326 43.08 -12.45 7.96
N ARG A 327 42.86 -11.83 6.80
CA ARG A 327 43.86 -11.73 5.73
C ARG A 327 45.13 -11.02 6.20
N THR A 328 45.03 -9.89 6.88
CA THR A 328 46.18 -9.16 7.45
C THR A 328 46.95 -10.05 8.43
N THR A 329 46.23 -10.76 9.31
CA THR A 329 46.83 -11.71 10.27
C THR A 329 47.60 -12.82 9.54
N LEU A 330 47.00 -13.42 8.50
CA LEU A 330 47.61 -14.51 7.74
C LEU A 330 48.82 -14.02 6.92
N ARG A 331 48.70 -12.87 6.25
CA ARG A 331 49.76 -12.32 5.40
C ARG A 331 50.94 -11.80 6.22
N ASP A 332 50.67 -10.98 7.24
CA ASP A 332 51.72 -10.19 7.90
C ASP A 332 52.35 -10.95 9.08
N MET A 333 51.58 -11.80 9.76
CA MET A 333 52.08 -12.59 10.89
C MET A 333 52.36 -14.05 10.51
N TRP A 334 51.37 -14.77 9.99
CA TRP A 334 51.55 -16.22 9.74
C TRP A 334 52.62 -16.52 8.68
N VAL A 335 52.61 -15.84 7.52
CA VAL A 335 53.65 -16.07 6.50
C VAL A 335 55.04 -15.65 6.99
N SER A 336 55.12 -14.58 7.78
CA SER A 336 56.37 -14.12 8.40
C SER A 336 56.94 -15.14 9.39
N GLU A 337 56.11 -15.66 10.29
CA GLU A 337 56.48 -16.68 11.28
C GLU A 337 56.77 -18.04 10.64
N CYS A 338 56.12 -18.39 9.53
CA CYS A 338 56.54 -19.50 8.70
C CYS A 338 58.00 -19.30 8.24
N GLY A 339 58.36 -18.10 7.78
CA GLY A 339 59.75 -17.75 7.46
C GLY A 339 60.73 -17.95 8.63
N ASP A 340 60.30 -17.66 9.86
CA ASP A 340 61.11 -17.91 11.06
C ASP A 340 61.35 -19.41 11.33
N VAL A 341 60.37 -20.28 11.09
CA VAL A 341 60.54 -21.74 11.17
C VAL A 341 61.63 -22.20 10.20
N PHE A 342 61.60 -21.72 8.95
CA PHE A 342 62.62 -22.04 7.96
C PHE A 342 64.01 -21.50 8.35
N ARG A 343 64.09 -20.28 8.91
CA ARG A 343 65.35 -19.71 9.41
C ARG A 343 65.92 -20.51 10.57
N GLY A 344 65.08 -20.92 11.52
CA GLY A 344 65.47 -21.69 12.71
C GLY A 344 66.00 -23.09 12.37
N GLU A 345 65.49 -23.71 11.31
CA GLU A 345 65.89 -25.04 10.87
C GLU A 345 66.76 -25.06 9.61
N LYS A 346 67.57 -24.01 9.38
CA LYS A 346 68.42 -23.91 8.17
C LYS A 346 69.26 -25.16 7.87
N GLY A 347 69.71 -25.88 8.91
CA GLY A 347 70.47 -27.13 8.75
C GLY A 347 69.71 -28.28 8.07
N SER A 348 68.37 -28.30 8.14
CA SER A 348 67.55 -29.40 7.60
C SER A 348 67.25 -29.27 6.10
N TRP A 349 67.50 -28.10 5.49
CA TRP A 349 67.12 -27.84 4.09
C TRP A 349 68.13 -27.03 3.28
N ALA A 350 69.04 -26.25 3.88
CA ALA A 350 69.95 -25.39 3.11
C ALA A 350 70.87 -26.15 2.14
N HIS A 351 71.17 -27.43 2.43
CA HIS A 351 71.95 -28.30 1.55
C HIS A 351 71.21 -28.70 0.25
N LEU A 352 69.89 -28.47 0.20
CA LEU A 352 69.07 -28.74 -0.99
C LEU A 352 69.17 -27.60 -2.01
N ILE A 353 69.63 -26.40 -1.61
CA ILE A 353 69.76 -25.25 -2.48
C ILE A 353 71.04 -25.40 -3.33
N PRO A 354 70.96 -25.34 -4.67
CA PRO A 354 72.13 -25.33 -5.55
C PRO A 354 73.08 -24.16 -5.22
N VAL A 355 74.38 -24.45 -5.11
CA VAL A 355 75.40 -23.40 -4.88
C VAL A 355 75.90 -22.81 -6.21
N ASP A 356 75.86 -23.59 -7.28
CA ASP A 356 76.29 -23.21 -8.64
C ASP A 356 75.17 -23.42 -9.66
N SER A 357 75.17 -22.64 -10.75
CA SER A 357 74.19 -22.70 -11.84
C SER A 357 74.18 -24.02 -12.65
N ASN A 358 75.17 -24.91 -12.41
CA ASN A 358 75.25 -26.24 -13.02
C ASN A 358 74.59 -27.36 -12.18
N GLN A 359 74.13 -27.06 -10.96
CA GLN A 359 73.47 -28.03 -10.06
C GLN A 359 71.95 -27.99 -10.20
N SER A 360 71.29 -29.15 -10.11
CA SER A 360 69.84 -29.27 -10.28
C SER A 360 69.08 -28.71 -9.07
N ALA A 361 68.15 -27.78 -9.32
CA ALA A 361 67.26 -27.19 -8.31
C ALA A 361 66.04 -28.05 -7.95
N VAL A 362 65.87 -29.23 -8.56
CA VAL A 362 64.65 -30.05 -8.47
C VAL A 362 64.32 -30.43 -7.01
N LEU A 363 65.32 -30.76 -6.18
CA LEU A 363 65.08 -31.11 -4.78
C LEU A 363 64.67 -29.90 -3.93
N ALA A 364 65.23 -28.72 -4.18
CA ALA A 364 64.80 -27.48 -3.54
C ALA A 364 63.36 -27.14 -3.95
N GLU A 365 63.04 -27.25 -5.24
CA GLU A 365 61.69 -27.02 -5.77
C GLU A 365 60.68 -27.98 -5.12
N HIS A 366 60.98 -29.27 -5.06
CA HIS A 366 60.13 -30.26 -4.41
C HIS A 366 59.91 -29.95 -2.92
N PHE A 367 60.98 -29.58 -2.21
CA PHE A 367 60.90 -29.21 -0.79
C PHE A 367 59.98 -28.01 -0.55
N PHE A 368 60.19 -26.91 -1.29
CA PHE A 368 59.36 -25.71 -1.17
C PHE A 368 57.93 -25.95 -1.66
N ASN A 369 57.72 -26.79 -2.68
CA ASN A 369 56.38 -27.20 -3.10
C ASN A 369 55.66 -28.03 -2.05
N THR A 370 56.36 -28.89 -1.29
CA THR A 370 55.76 -29.60 -0.14
C THR A 370 55.32 -28.61 0.94
N ALA A 371 56.16 -27.63 1.28
CA ALA A 371 55.82 -26.61 2.27
C ALA A 371 54.62 -25.75 1.81
N ALA A 372 54.66 -25.28 0.56
CA ALA A 372 53.55 -24.55 -0.04
C ALA A 372 52.26 -25.38 -0.05
N THR A 373 52.33 -26.67 -0.35
CA THR A 373 51.17 -27.58 -0.31
C THR A 373 50.61 -27.72 1.11
N LEU A 374 51.46 -27.81 2.13
CA LEU A 374 51.04 -27.84 3.53
C LEU A 374 50.36 -26.53 3.94
N MET A 375 50.97 -25.39 3.62
CA MET A 375 50.42 -24.06 3.87
C MET A 375 49.09 -23.83 3.14
N VAL A 376 48.98 -24.26 1.88
CA VAL A 376 47.73 -24.24 1.12
C VAL A 376 46.66 -25.08 1.80
N ARG A 377 46.99 -26.29 2.27
CA ARG A 377 46.02 -27.15 2.97
C ARG A 377 45.47 -26.47 4.23
N GLN A 378 46.30 -25.75 4.96
CA GLN A 378 45.93 -24.96 6.14
C GLN A 378 44.98 -23.80 5.78
N LEU A 379 45.27 -23.07 4.70
CA LEU A 379 44.38 -22.02 4.18
C LEU A 379 43.03 -22.58 3.68
N ARG A 380 43.05 -23.69 2.94
CA ARG A 380 41.83 -24.36 2.46
C ARG A 380 40.95 -24.80 3.63
N GLN A 381 41.54 -25.30 4.72
CA GLN A 381 40.81 -25.61 5.94
C GLN A 381 40.16 -24.36 6.56
N THR A 382 40.86 -23.22 6.54
CA THR A 382 40.33 -21.95 7.06
C THR A 382 39.12 -21.46 6.26
N VAL A 383 39.20 -21.51 4.93
CA VAL A 383 38.07 -21.17 4.05
C VAL A 383 36.89 -22.10 4.31
N ARG A 384 37.13 -23.42 4.36
CA ARG A 384 36.08 -24.40 4.64
C ARG A 384 35.37 -24.12 5.98
N VAL A 385 36.12 -23.94 7.06
CA VAL A 385 35.54 -23.65 8.38
C VAL A 385 34.77 -22.33 8.37
N SER A 386 35.26 -21.31 7.65
CA SER A 386 34.57 -20.01 7.56
C SER A 386 33.26 -20.11 6.78
N LEU A 387 33.21 -20.92 5.71
CA LEU A 387 31.98 -21.22 4.98
C LEU A 387 31.00 -22.02 5.84
N ASP A 388 31.47 -23.05 6.56
CA ASP A 388 30.65 -23.83 7.49
C ASP A 388 30.10 -22.94 8.62
N ASN A 389 30.90 -22.00 9.15
CA ASN A 389 30.46 -21.02 10.14
C ASN A 389 29.35 -20.10 9.57
N PHE A 390 29.53 -19.59 8.36
CA PHE A 390 28.51 -18.77 7.69
C PHE A 390 27.21 -19.56 7.48
N LEU A 391 27.29 -20.82 7.05
CA LEU A 391 26.12 -21.69 6.89
C LEU A 391 25.45 -22.00 8.23
N SER A 392 26.22 -22.21 9.30
CA SER A 392 25.67 -22.47 10.63
C SER A 392 24.86 -21.30 11.18
N LEU A 393 25.19 -20.06 10.79
CA LEU A 393 24.37 -18.88 11.10
C LEU A 393 23.00 -18.97 10.42
N LEU A 394 22.93 -19.51 9.20
CA LEU A 394 21.70 -19.56 8.38
C LEU A 394 20.83 -20.79 8.67
N GLU A 395 21.42 -21.86 9.22
CA GLU A 395 20.74 -23.14 9.49
C GLU A 395 19.45 -23.00 10.33
N PRO A 396 19.36 -22.16 11.38
CA PRO A 396 18.12 -21.94 12.13
C PRO A 396 16.96 -21.39 11.29
N TYR A 397 17.24 -20.77 10.14
CA TYR A 397 16.27 -20.13 9.25
C TYR A 397 15.84 -21.02 8.08
N ALA A 398 16.37 -22.24 7.96
CA ALA A 398 16.12 -23.14 6.83
C ALA A 398 14.64 -23.55 6.66
N ARG A 399 13.83 -23.47 7.73
CA ARG A 399 12.38 -23.70 7.66
C ARG A 399 11.60 -22.58 6.95
N GLY A 400 12.25 -21.44 6.71
CA GLY A 400 11.64 -20.30 6.04
C GLY A 400 10.67 -19.51 6.91
N ASN A 401 9.89 -18.67 6.25
CA ASN A 401 8.84 -17.85 6.87
C ASN A 401 7.51 -17.93 6.12
N ASP A 402 7.27 -19.05 5.44
CA ASP A 402 6.02 -19.31 4.75
C ASP A 402 4.96 -19.79 5.76
N TYR A 403 4.27 -18.85 6.42
CA TYR A 403 3.25 -19.15 7.43
C TYR A 403 1.83 -19.22 6.83
N GLU A 404 0.92 -19.84 7.58
CA GLU A 404 -0.50 -19.95 7.25
C GLU A 404 -1.34 -19.06 8.17
N GLY A 405 -2.39 -18.43 7.62
CA GLY A 405 -3.26 -17.51 8.35
C GLY A 405 -2.61 -16.14 8.62
N ASP A 406 -3.12 -15.46 9.65
CA ASP A 406 -2.67 -14.11 10.02
C ASP A 406 -1.35 -14.14 10.79
N TYR A 407 -0.56 -13.08 10.61
CA TYR A 407 0.67 -12.91 11.37
C TYR A 407 0.36 -12.67 12.85
N THR A 408 1.06 -13.39 13.72
CA THR A 408 0.98 -13.23 15.18
C THR A 408 2.36 -12.93 15.76
N ASP A 409 2.38 -12.12 16.81
CA ASP A 409 3.64 -11.75 17.46
C ASP A 409 4.29 -13.00 18.07
N LEU A 410 5.62 -13.08 17.97
CA LEU A 410 6.43 -14.23 18.40
C LEU A 410 6.21 -15.53 17.60
N MET A 411 5.52 -15.50 16.45
CA MET A 411 5.42 -16.64 15.52
C MET A 411 6.81 -17.17 15.12
N PHE A 412 7.78 -16.29 14.99
CA PHE A 412 9.18 -16.63 14.78
C PHE A 412 10.03 -16.19 15.98
N VAL A 413 10.71 -17.17 16.59
CA VAL A 413 11.49 -16.96 17.83
C VAL A 413 12.95 -16.59 17.53
N ASN A 414 13.44 -16.89 16.32
CA ASN A 414 14.80 -16.57 15.92
C ASN A 414 15.02 -15.05 15.84
N LYS A 415 16.22 -14.59 16.22
CA LYS A 415 16.64 -13.18 16.06
C LYS A 415 16.77 -12.88 14.56
N PRO A 416 16.12 -11.86 13.98
CA PRO A 416 16.31 -11.54 12.57
C PRO A 416 17.74 -11.12 12.25
N VAL A 417 18.22 -11.47 11.06
CA VAL A 417 19.57 -11.13 10.57
C VAL A 417 19.52 -9.88 9.70
N PHE A 418 18.56 -9.82 8.78
CA PHE A 418 18.47 -8.73 7.82
C PHE A 418 17.32 -7.78 8.10
N HIS A 419 17.59 -6.49 7.97
CA HIS A 419 16.61 -5.41 8.02
C HIS A 419 16.18 -5.03 6.61
N VAL A 420 14.87 -4.90 6.40
CA VAL A 420 14.26 -4.45 5.15
C VAL A 420 13.15 -3.47 5.49
N GLU A 421 13.10 -2.35 4.78
CA GLU A 421 12.02 -1.36 4.90
C GLU A 421 10.96 -1.58 3.82
N LEU A 422 9.70 -1.38 4.19
CA LEU A 422 8.62 -1.21 3.23
C LEU A 422 8.54 0.27 2.87
N VAL A 423 8.59 0.60 1.59
CA VAL A 423 8.56 1.98 1.08
C VAL A 423 7.56 2.10 -0.05
N VAL A 424 7.03 3.31 -0.28
CA VAL A 424 6.21 3.60 -1.46
C VAL A 424 7.08 4.22 -2.54
N LYS A 425 7.16 3.59 -3.70
CA LYS A 425 7.85 4.11 -4.90
C LYS A 425 6.88 4.02 -6.08
N ALA A 426 6.69 5.12 -6.80
CA ALA A 426 5.78 5.21 -7.95
C ALA A 426 4.33 4.69 -7.66
N ALA A 427 3.78 5.03 -6.49
CA ALA A 427 2.47 4.58 -6.02
C ALA A 427 2.32 3.05 -5.78
N GLU A 428 3.44 2.33 -5.67
CA GLU A 428 3.46 0.91 -5.31
C GLU A 428 4.30 0.65 -4.07
N LEU A 429 3.92 -0.38 -3.31
CA LEU A 429 4.67 -0.84 -2.15
C LEU A 429 5.85 -1.70 -2.59
N MET A 430 7.05 -1.32 -2.18
CA MET A 430 8.31 -1.97 -2.53
C MET A 430 9.16 -2.23 -1.28
N PHE A 431 10.01 -3.25 -1.36
CA PHE A 431 11.01 -3.54 -0.34
C PHE A 431 12.31 -2.78 -0.63
N ASP A 432 12.91 -2.20 0.41
CA ASP A 432 14.19 -1.49 0.33
C ASP A 432 15.14 -1.99 1.43
N PRO A 433 16.29 -2.61 1.09
CA PRO A 433 16.70 -3.02 -0.27
C PRO A 433 15.76 -4.07 -0.88
N PRO A 434 15.73 -4.22 -2.21
CA PRO A 434 14.87 -5.18 -2.87
C PRO A 434 15.27 -6.61 -2.53
N LEU A 435 14.28 -7.45 -2.20
CA LEU A 435 14.50 -8.85 -1.81
C LEU A 435 15.17 -9.70 -2.90
N SER A 436 15.05 -9.30 -4.17
CA SER A 436 15.75 -9.93 -5.30
C SER A 436 17.27 -9.76 -5.25
N GLU A 437 17.78 -8.77 -4.50
CA GLU A 437 19.23 -8.56 -4.35
C GLU A 437 19.89 -9.61 -3.44
N LEU A 438 19.11 -10.31 -2.60
CA LEU A 438 19.64 -11.21 -1.57
C LEU A 438 20.56 -12.30 -2.15
N GLU A 439 20.24 -12.84 -3.32
CA GLU A 439 21.07 -13.83 -4.01
C GLU A 439 22.44 -13.25 -4.41
N ALA A 440 22.45 -12.03 -4.95
CA ALA A 440 23.67 -11.35 -5.35
C ALA A 440 24.53 -10.99 -4.12
N VAL A 441 23.90 -10.59 -3.01
CA VAL A 441 24.60 -10.35 -1.74
C VAL A 441 25.32 -11.60 -1.28
N VAL A 442 24.65 -12.76 -1.27
CA VAL A 442 25.26 -14.05 -0.86
C VAL A 442 26.43 -14.43 -1.74
N HIS A 443 26.30 -14.22 -3.05
CA HIS A 443 27.41 -14.44 -3.98
C HIS A 443 28.63 -13.59 -3.59
N ARG A 444 28.43 -12.29 -3.34
CA ARG A 444 29.51 -11.38 -2.94
C ARG A 444 30.11 -11.74 -1.59
N LEU A 445 29.30 -12.17 -0.62
CA LEU A 445 29.77 -12.63 0.69
C LEU A 445 30.71 -13.84 0.56
N ILE A 446 30.28 -14.87 -0.18
CA ILE A 446 31.08 -16.09 -0.37
C ILE A 446 32.34 -15.80 -1.19
N SER A 447 32.23 -14.98 -2.24
CA SER A 447 33.39 -14.49 -2.98
C SER A 447 34.39 -13.78 -2.05
N ALA A 448 33.93 -12.88 -1.18
CA ALA A 448 34.80 -12.17 -0.26
C ALA A 448 35.52 -13.11 0.73
N ILE A 449 34.87 -14.18 1.18
CA ILE A 449 35.50 -15.22 2.03
C ILE A 449 36.62 -15.92 1.26
N VAL A 450 36.36 -16.32 0.02
CA VAL A 450 37.35 -17.06 -0.79
C VAL A 450 38.51 -16.16 -1.21
N GLU A 451 38.23 -14.97 -1.73
CA GLU A 451 39.21 -13.98 -2.18
C GLU A 451 40.15 -13.55 -1.04
N ALA A 452 39.65 -13.51 0.20
CA ALA A 452 40.47 -13.18 1.37
C ALA A 452 41.63 -14.16 1.60
N ALA A 453 41.50 -15.43 1.17
CA ALA A 453 42.54 -16.45 1.26
C ALA A 453 43.44 -16.56 0.01
N GLN A 454 43.14 -15.82 -1.06
CA GLN A 454 43.90 -15.84 -2.32
C GLN A 454 45.04 -14.80 -2.32
N GLY A 455 46.08 -15.02 -3.14
CA GLY A 455 47.17 -14.06 -3.31
C GLY A 455 48.02 -13.85 -2.05
N LEU A 456 48.12 -14.87 -1.19
CA LEU A 456 49.09 -14.89 -0.09
C LEU A 456 50.44 -15.35 -0.63
N PRO A 457 51.55 -14.67 -0.28
CA PRO A 457 52.88 -15.01 -0.80
C PRO A 457 53.35 -16.35 -0.27
N ARG A 458 54.14 -17.06 -1.09
CA ARG A 458 54.87 -18.25 -0.65
C ARG A 458 55.98 -17.84 0.33
N VAL A 459 56.38 -18.75 1.20
CA VAL A 459 57.41 -18.47 2.23
C VAL A 459 58.77 -18.12 1.61
N GLU A 460 59.02 -18.55 0.38
CA GLU A 460 60.18 -18.20 -0.43
C GLU A 460 60.38 -16.68 -0.56
N HIS A 461 59.30 -15.88 -0.65
CA HIS A 461 59.41 -14.42 -0.67
C HIS A 461 59.94 -13.82 0.64
N VAL A 462 59.68 -14.49 1.77
CA VAL A 462 60.17 -14.07 3.09
C VAL A 462 61.63 -14.49 3.29
N LEU A 463 62.06 -15.56 2.62
CA LEU A 463 63.40 -16.14 2.77
C LEU A 463 64.42 -15.55 1.78
N PHE A 464 63.98 -15.19 0.58
CA PHE A 464 64.83 -14.71 -0.51
C PHE A 464 64.35 -13.35 -1.00
N PRO A 465 64.91 -12.24 -0.47
CA PRO A 465 64.61 -10.90 -0.95
C PRO A 465 64.88 -10.72 -2.45
N GLU A 466 65.76 -11.54 -3.04
CA GLU A 466 66.08 -11.51 -4.48
C GLU A 466 64.91 -11.97 -5.37
N LEU A 467 63.88 -12.60 -4.79
CA LEU A 467 62.64 -13.00 -5.49
C LEU A 467 61.59 -11.88 -5.54
N GLU A 468 61.91 -10.69 -5.03
CA GLU A 468 61.05 -9.50 -5.11
C GLU A 468 60.76 -9.16 -6.60
N GLY A 469 59.48 -9.13 -6.98
CA GLY A 469 59.02 -8.96 -8.37
C GLY A 469 58.60 -10.25 -9.10
N HIS A 470 58.85 -11.44 -8.54
CA HIS A 470 58.32 -12.71 -9.06
C HIS A 470 56.98 -13.06 -8.37
N THR A 471 55.96 -13.49 -9.14
CA THR A 471 54.66 -13.92 -8.60
C THR A 471 54.69 -15.40 -8.17
N LEU A 472 55.08 -15.64 -6.92
CA LEU A 472 55.00 -16.94 -6.24
C LEU A 472 53.95 -16.90 -5.13
N GLU A 473 52.70 -17.19 -5.47
CA GLU A 473 51.57 -17.17 -4.54
C GLU A 473 51.16 -18.58 -4.13
N LEU A 474 50.52 -18.70 -2.96
CA LEU A 474 49.90 -19.94 -2.51
C LEU A 474 48.62 -20.19 -3.31
N PRO A 475 48.54 -21.25 -4.14
CA PRO A 475 47.34 -21.56 -4.92
C PRO A 475 46.24 -22.10 -3.99
N CYS A 476 45.32 -21.23 -3.59
CA CYS A 476 44.23 -21.56 -2.67
C CYS A 476 42.91 -21.90 -3.40
N VAL A 477 41.79 -21.90 -2.65
CA VAL A 477 40.43 -22.20 -3.14
C VAL A 477 39.99 -21.16 -4.17
N ASN A 478 39.34 -21.59 -5.24
CA ASN A 478 38.64 -20.72 -6.20
C ASN A 478 37.12 -20.69 -5.95
N VAL A 479 36.47 -19.60 -6.36
CA VAL A 479 35.01 -19.42 -6.18
C VAL A 479 34.19 -20.50 -6.90
N GLU A 480 34.73 -21.05 -7.99
CA GLU A 480 34.09 -22.09 -8.81
C GLU A 480 34.42 -23.53 -8.37
N GLU A 481 35.13 -23.72 -7.25
CA GLU A 481 35.36 -25.08 -6.74
C GLU A 481 34.06 -25.69 -6.19
N GLY A 482 33.83 -26.98 -6.45
CA GLY A 482 32.61 -27.70 -6.05
C GLY A 482 32.16 -27.46 -4.61
N PRO A 483 33.03 -27.57 -3.58
CA PRO A 483 32.63 -27.30 -2.20
C PRO A 483 32.19 -25.86 -1.91
N VAL A 484 32.71 -24.87 -2.65
CA VAL A 484 32.30 -23.46 -2.52
C VAL A 484 30.95 -23.24 -3.19
N VAL A 485 30.77 -23.80 -4.40
CA VAL A 485 29.50 -23.75 -5.11
C VAL A 485 28.39 -24.42 -4.30
N GLU A 486 28.66 -25.59 -3.71
CA GLU A 486 27.72 -26.28 -2.81
C GLU A 486 27.36 -25.42 -1.58
N ALA A 487 28.33 -24.72 -0.99
CA ALA A 487 28.06 -23.82 0.13
C ALA A 487 27.19 -22.62 -0.31
N ARG A 488 27.45 -22.06 -1.50
CA ARG A 488 26.65 -20.98 -2.09
C ARG A 488 25.22 -21.40 -2.34
N GLU A 489 25.01 -22.55 -2.98
CA GLU A 489 23.68 -23.08 -3.25
C GLU A 489 22.89 -23.36 -1.97
N LYS A 490 23.54 -23.92 -0.93
CA LYS A 490 22.92 -24.14 0.38
C LYS A 490 22.51 -22.82 1.04
N ALA A 491 23.39 -21.82 1.04
CA ALA A 491 23.08 -20.50 1.59
C ALA A 491 21.89 -19.86 0.87
N ILE A 492 21.89 -19.85 -0.47
CA ILE A 492 20.79 -19.31 -1.28
C ILE A 492 19.49 -20.07 -0.98
N ALA A 493 19.50 -21.40 -0.91
CA ALA A 493 18.31 -22.20 -0.62
C ALA A 493 17.68 -21.82 0.73
N MET A 494 18.48 -21.70 1.80
CA MET A 494 17.97 -21.32 3.13
C MET A 494 17.40 -19.91 3.16
N LEU A 495 18.03 -18.97 2.43
CA LEU A 495 17.58 -17.58 2.36
C LEU A 495 16.30 -17.43 1.53
N CYS A 496 16.19 -18.13 0.40
CA CYS A 496 15.02 -18.13 -0.47
C CYS A 496 13.75 -18.64 0.25
N CYS A 497 13.89 -19.59 1.19
CA CYS A 497 12.78 -20.02 2.04
C CYS A 497 12.20 -18.88 2.90
N ASN A 498 12.92 -17.77 3.08
CA ASN A 498 12.51 -16.61 3.88
C ASN A 498 11.98 -15.44 3.03
N LEU A 499 11.74 -15.62 1.72
CA LEU A 499 11.26 -14.52 0.87
C LEU A 499 9.72 -14.41 0.81
N ARG A 500 8.98 -15.48 1.14
CA ARG A 500 7.52 -15.52 1.00
C ARG A 500 6.78 -14.76 2.10
N GLY A 501 7.26 -14.82 3.34
CA GLY A 501 6.65 -14.18 4.50
C GLY A 501 6.40 -12.68 4.33
N PRO A 502 7.39 -11.87 3.88
CA PRO A 502 7.19 -10.44 3.66
C PRO A 502 6.09 -10.14 2.64
N HIS A 503 6.07 -10.86 1.52
CA HIS A 503 5.04 -10.68 0.49
C HIS A 503 3.65 -11.03 1.01
N LYS A 504 3.51 -12.14 1.75
CA LYS A 504 2.25 -12.54 2.39
C LYS A 504 1.77 -11.50 3.39
N TYR A 505 2.66 -10.99 4.23
CA TYR A 505 2.34 -9.96 5.21
C TYR A 505 1.85 -8.68 4.52
N VAL A 506 2.59 -8.22 3.50
CA VAL A 506 2.23 -6.99 2.78
C VAL A 506 0.88 -7.13 2.10
N ALA A 507 0.63 -8.25 1.41
CA ALA A 507 -0.64 -8.51 0.76
C ALA A 507 -1.81 -8.56 1.76
N ALA A 508 -1.64 -9.29 2.87
CA ALA A 508 -2.71 -9.46 3.86
C ALA A 508 -3.08 -8.15 4.59
N VAL A 509 -2.12 -7.25 4.80
CA VAL A 509 -2.31 -6.04 5.63
C VAL A 509 -2.56 -4.79 4.79
N TYR A 510 -1.92 -4.63 3.63
CA TYR A 510 -1.93 -3.36 2.90
C TYR A 510 -2.70 -3.40 1.58
N ASP A 511 -3.09 -4.56 1.03
CA ASP A 511 -3.83 -4.61 -0.24
C ASP A 511 -5.18 -3.90 -0.16
N GLU A 512 -5.85 -3.94 1.01
CA GLU A 512 -7.11 -3.21 1.25
C GLU A 512 -6.94 -1.69 1.17
N HIS A 513 -5.73 -1.19 1.41
CA HIS A 513 -5.39 0.23 1.43
C HIS A 513 -4.76 0.72 0.12
N LYS A 514 -4.65 -0.14 -0.90
CA LYS A 514 -4.05 0.19 -2.20
C LYS A 514 -4.74 1.37 -2.91
N GLN A 515 -6.05 1.51 -2.69
CA GLN A 515 -6.86 2.62 -3.24
C GLN A 515 -6.43 4.01 -2.75
N LEU A 516 -5.71 4.08 -1.62
CA LEU A 516 -5.11 5.34 -1.16
C LEU A 516 -3.94 5.72 -2.06
N LEU A 517 -3.10 4.76 -2.43
CA LEU A 517 -1.88 4.97 -3.22
C LEU A 517 -2.16 5.29 -4.69
N ASP A 518 -3.15 4.63 -5.31
CA ASP A 518 -3.49 4.80 -6.73
C ASP A 518 -4.39 6.02 -7.01
N GLY A 519 -4.75 6.78 -5.97
CA GLY A 519 -5.61 7.96 -6.06
C GLY A 519 -7.10 7.67 -6.30
N GLN A 520 -7.54 6.42 -6.23
CA GLN A 520 -8.96 6.08 -6.29
C GLN A 520 -9.73 6.69 -5.11
N ALA A 521 -9.21 6.59 -3.89
CA ALA A 521 -9.85 7.14 -2.70
C ALA A 521 -10.09 8.66 -2.81
N LEU A 522 -9.13 9.39 -3.39
CA LEU A 522 -9.28 10.82 -3.66
C LEU A 522 -10.41 11.10 -4.67
N ARG A 523 -10.49 10.32 -5.76
CA ARG A 523 -11.57 10.45 -6.75
C ARG A 523 -12.94 10.16 -6.16
N GLU A 524 -13.03 9.16 -5.29
CA GLU A 524 -14.28 8.84 -4.58
C GLU A 524 -14.72 9.97 -3.65
N VAL A 525 -13.79 10.57 -2.89
CA VAL A 525 -14.09 11.74 -2.06
C VAL A 525 -14.55 12.92 -2.93
N GLN A 526 -13.85 13.21 -4.03
CA GLN A 526 -14.27 14.28 -4.95
C GLN A 526 -15.64 14.03 -5.57
N ALA A 527 -15.95 12.78 -5.95
CA ALA A 527 -17.27 12.42 -6.46
C ALA A 527 -18.36 12.59 -5.37
N PHE A 528 -18.06 12.21 -4.13
CA PHE A 528 -18.95 12.41 -2.99
C PHE A 528 -19.23 13.91 -2.74
N LEU A 529 -18.22 14.77 -2.80
CA LEU A 529 -18.40 16.23 -2.67
C LEU A 529 -19.31 16.79 -3.77
N ARG A 530 -19.16 16.33 -5.03
CA ARG A 530 -20.00 16.79 -6.15
C ARG A 530 -21.47 16.37 -6.05
N SER A 531 -21.78 15.35 -5.25
CA SER A 531 -23.17 14.89 -5.09
C SER A 531 -24.01 15.73 -4.11
N GLU A 532 -23.41 16.75 -3.47
CA GLU A 532 -24.06 17.60 -2.45
C GLU A 532 -24.85 16.82 -1.39
N PRO A 533 -24.18 15.94 -0.62
CA PRO A 533 -24.85 15.06 0.33
C PRO A 533 -25.35 15.83 1.57
N GLU A 534 -26.25 15.22 2.34
CA GLU A 534 -26.72 15.79 3.60
C GLU A 534 -25.64 15.75 4.71
N LEU A 535 -25.73 16.65 5.69
CA LEU A 535 -24.79 16.74 6.82
C LEU A 535 -24.50 15.40 7.54
N PRO A 536 -25.51 14.53 7.83
CA PRO A 536 -25.23 13.24 8.47
C PRO A 536 -24.33 12.31 7.62
N ALA A 537 -24.44 12.37 6.29
CA ALA A 537 -23.61 11.59 5.39
C ALA A 537 -22.15 12.09 5.42
N PHE A 538 -21.94 13.42 5.48
CA PHE A 538 -20.62 13.99 5.71
C PHE A 538 -20.00 13.50 7.01
N ALA A 539 -20.74 13.54 8.12
CA ALA A 539 -20.26 13.06 9.42
C ALA A 539 -19.86 11.57 9.36
N LYS A 540 -20.68 10.74 8.73
CA LYS A 540 -20.37 9.31 8.58
C LYS A 540 -19.08 9.11 7.79
N ARG A 541 -18.89 9.85 6.69
CA ARG A 541 -17.70 9.73 5.84
C ARG A 541 -16.43 10.24 6.55
N VAL A 542 -16.48 11.39 7.21
CA VAL A 542 -15.34 11.94 7.96
C VAL A 542 -14.95 11.02 9.12
N ARG A 543 -15.92 10.51 9.90
CA ARG A 543 -15.63 9.54 10.98
C ARG A 543 -15.04 8.25 10.44
N SER A 544 -15.55 7.74 9.32
CA SER A 544 -15.00 6.55 8.66
C SER A 544 -13.54 6.75 8.27
N LEU A 545 -13.19 7.89 7.64
CA LEU A 545 -11.80 8.19 7.26
C LEU A 545 -10.89 8.36 8.47
N ARG A 546 -11.36 9.04 9.54
CA ARG A 546 -10.61 9.17 10.79
C ARG A 546 -10.43 7.83 11.53
N SER A 547 -11.43 6.93 11.47
CA SER A 547 -11.31 5.56 11.99
C SER A 547 -10.25 4.78 11.22
N SER A 548 -10.32 4.80 9.89
CA SER A 548 -9.31 4.14 9.05
C SER A 548 -7.91 4.70 9.28
N SER A 549 -7.75 6.02 9.50
CA SER A 549 -6.48 6.63 9.90
C SER A 549 -5.95 6.09 11.23
N ALA A 550 -6.83 5.92 12.23
CA ALA A 550 -6.47 5.36 13.53
C ALA A 550 -6.09 3.88 13.42
N GLU A 551 -6.86 3.09 12.67
CA GLU A 551 -6.56 1.67 12.39
C GLU A 551 -5.19 1.52 11.70
N LEU A 552 -4.88 2.37 10.71
CA LEU A 552 -3.58 2.41 10.04
C LEU A 552 -2.43 2.78 11.00
N ALA A 553 -2.67 3.68 11.94
CA ALA A 553 -1.69 4.07 12.95
C ALA A 553 -1.44 2.97 14.01
N GLU A 554 -2.43 2.10 14.24
CA GLU A 554 -2.33 0.93 15.13
C GLU A 554 -1.62 -0.26 14.48
N LEU A 555 -1.44 -0.26 13.15
CA LEU A 555 -0.71 -1.31 12.45
C LEU A 555 0.73 -1.45 12.97
N ARG A 556 1.23 -2.68 12.94
CA ARG A 556 2.59 -3.01 13.40
C ARG A 556 3.62 -2.21 12.61
N ARG A 557 4.43 -1.40 13.31
CA ARG A 557 5.54 -0.65 12.71
C ARG A 557 6.76 -1.52 12.43
N SER A 558 6.90 -2.64 13.13
CA SER A 558 8.02 -3.58 13.04
C SER A 558 7.49 -5.01 13.08
N VAL A 559 7.94 -5.84 12.14
CA VAL A 559 7.44 -7.21 11.94
C VAL A 559 8.62 -8.16 11.80
N ARG A 560 8.67 -9.20 12.63
CA ARG A 560 9.74 -10.20 12.62
C ARG A 560 9.30 -11.41 11.80
N LEU A 561 9.94 -11.64 10.66
CA LEU A 561 9.62 -12.67 9.69
C LEU A 561 10.78 -13.66 9.57
N ASN A 562 11.11 -14.26 10.71
CA ASN A 562 12.23 -15.19 10.88
C ASN A 562 13.59 -14.53 10.58
N LEU A 563 14.17 -14.78 9.40
CA LEU A 563 15.44 -14.19 8.97
C LEU A 563 15.34 -12.68 8.74
N LEU A 564 14.18 -12.22 8.27
CA LEU A 564 13.96 -10.84 7.86
C LEU A 564 13.19 -10.08 8.93
N HIS A 565 13.62 -8.85 9.19
CA HIS A 565 12.88 -7.87 9.95
C HIS A 565 12.33 -6.82 8.98
N LEU A 566 11.00 -6.71 8.90
CA LEU A 566 10.32 -5.75 8.05
C LEU A 566 9.91 -4.51 8.86
N SER A 567 10.39 -3.34 8.46
CA SER A 567 9.96 -2.05 8.98
C SER A 567 8.83 -1.50 8.13
N CYS A 568 7.68 -1.20 8.73
CA CYS A 568 6.51 -0.65 8.04
C CYS A 568 6.12 0.75 8.51
N GLY A 569 6.81 1.30 9.52
CA GLY A 569 6.42 2.56 10.16
C GLY A 569 6.21 3.72 9.19
N GLN A 570 7.13 3.91 8.24
CA GLN A 570 7.04 4.99 7.25
C GLN A 570 5.79 4.87 6.36
N VAL A 571 5.41 3.65 5.98
CA VAL A 571 4.22 3.40 5.15
C VAL A 571 2.94 3.60 5.96
N ASN A 572 2.92 3.14 7.22
CA ASN A 572 1.77 3.36 8.10
C ASN A 572 1.51 4.84 8.31
N ASP A 573 2.58 5.61 8.58
CA ASP A 573 2.51 7.05 8.80
C ASP A 573 2.04 7.76 7.51
N LEU A 574 2.53 7.36 6.34
CA LEU A 574 2.10 7.89 5.04
C LEU A 574 0.62 7.60 4.75
N LEU A 575 0.19 6.35 4.84
CA LEU A 575 -1.19 5.95 4.56
C LEU A 575 -2.16 6.62 5.55
N SER A 576 -1.81 6.66 6.83
CA SER A 576 -2.59 7.36 7.84
C SER A 576 -2.68 8.86 7.53
N GLY A 577 -1.57 9.50 7.16
CA GLY A 577 -1.55 10.90 6.69
C GLY A 577 -2.48 11.14 5.50
N MET A 578 -2.42 10.28 4.47
CA MET A 578 -3.31 10.39 3.31
C MET A 578 -4.80 10.29 3.69
N THR A 579 -5.17 9.42 4.63
CA THR A 579 -6.56 9.34 5.12
C THR A 579 -6.99 10.58 5.90
N VAL A 580 -6.08 11.20 6.66
CA VAL A 580 -6.34 12.47 7.35
C VAL A 580 -6.54 13.59 6.33
N GLU A 581 -5.69 13.70 5.32
CA GLU A 581 -5.81 14.69 4.24
C GLU A 581 -7.16 14.57 3.51
N LEU A 582 -7.63 13.34 3.24
CA LEU A 582 -8.96 13.11 2.65
C LEU A 582 -10.09 13.59 3.56
N ALA A 583 -10.00 13.37 4.87
CA ALA A 583 -10.97 13.87 5.83
C ALA A 583 -10.94 15.40 5.91
N GLU A 584 -9.74 16.00 5.89
CA GLU A 584 -9.51 17.45 5.89
C GLU A 584 -10.08 18.12 4.64
N LEU A 585 -9.95 17.48 3.47
CA LEU A 585 -10.55 17.95 2.22
C LEU A 585 -12.08 18.09 2.35
N ILE A 586 -12.74 17.10 2.95
CA ILE A 586 -14.20 17.14 3.18
C ILE A 586 -14.55 18.25 4.16
N THR A 587 -13.83 18.36 5.28
CA THR A 587 -14.13 19.37 6.29
C THR A 587 -13.87 20.79 5.79
N THR A 588 -12.82 20.98 4.99
CA THR A 588 -12.49 22.28 4.38
C THR A 588 -13.58 22.71 3.42
N HIS A 589 -14.06 21.80 2.57
CA HIS A 589 -15.18 22.07 1.66
C HIS A 589 -16.44 22.52 2.41
N LEU A 590 -16.77 21.86 3.54
CA LEU A 590 -17.92 22.25 4.37
C LEU A 590 -17.77 23.64 5.01
N VAL A 591 -16.55 23.98 5.46
CA VAL A 591 -16.26 25.32 6.01
C VAL A 591 -16.40 26.39 4.93
N GLU A 592 -15.86 26.14 3.73
CA GLU A 592 -15.98 27.05 2.59
C GLU A 592 -17.43 27.24 2.15
N ASP A 593 -18.19 26.15 2.04
CA ASP A 593 -19.61 26.20 1.70
C ASP A 593 -20.42 26.98 2.75
N ASN A 594 -20.17 26.75 4.05
CA ASN A 594 -20.81 27.52 5.11
C ASN A 594 -20.43 29.00 5.06
N ARG A 595 -19.15 29.32 4.79
CA ARG A 595 -18.69 30.70 4.61
C ARG A 595 -19.39 31.38 3.44
N HIS A 596 -19.52 30.70 2.30
CA HIS A 596 -20.23 31.22 1.13
C HIS A 596 -21.70 31.47 1.44
N LYS A 597 -22.41 30.48 2.01
CA LYS A 597 -23.83 30.60 2.34
C LYS A 597 -24.10 31.69 3.39
N ASN A 598 -23.24 31.84 4.39
CA ASN A 598 -23.39 32.89 5.38
C ASN A 598 -23.08 34.28 4.82
N LYS A 599 -22.11 34.42 3.91
CA LYS A 599 -21.85 35.69 3.19
C LYS A 599 -23.04 36.08 2.31
N ASP A 600 -23.56 35.14 1.53
CA ASP A 600 -24.76 35.36 0.70
C ASP A 600 -25.96 35.79 1.55
N LEU A 601 -26.20 35.10 2.67
CA LEU A 601 -27.28 35.44 3.59
C LEU A 601 -27.10 36.83 4.20
N CYS A 602 -25.88 37.18 4.63
CA CYS A 602 -25.58 38.54 5.11
C CYS A 602 -25.78 39.59 4.01
N GLN A 603 -25.38 39.30 2.77
CA GLN A 603 -25.55 40.21 1.63
C GLN A 603 -27.03 40.46 1.35
N ARG A 604 -27.87 39.42 1.34
CA ARG A 604 -29.32 39.58 1.15
C ARG A 604 -29.97 40.45 2.22
N TYR A 605 -29.55 40.32 3.48
CA TYR A 605 -29.98 41.24 4.54
C TYR A 605 -29.49 42.67 4.32
N ASP A 606 -28.24 42.83 3.89
CA ASP A 606 -27.64 44.14 3.62
C ASP A 606 -28.29 44.85 2.42
N ASP A 607 -28.64 44.11 1.37
CA ASP A 607 -29.37 44.61 0.20
C ASP A 607 -30.77 45.09 0.60
N ILE A 608 -31.48 44.33 1.46
CA ILE A 608 -32.77 44.76 2.02
C ILE A 608 -32.58 46.02 2.85
N ALA A 609 -31.60 46.03 3.77
CA ALA A 609 -31.34 47.20 4.61
C ALA A 609 -31.02 48.44 3.76
N THR A 610 -30.20 48.29 2.73
CA THR A 610 -29.82 49.37 1.81
C THR A 610 -31.04 49.92 1.09
N ARG A 611 -31.87 49.04 0.49
CA ARG A 611 -33.10 49.44 -0.19
C ARG A 611 -34.08 50.15 0.75
N VAL A 612 -34.21 49.67 1.99
CA VAL A 612 -35.07 50.27 3.03
C VAL A 612 -34.63 51.67 3.45
N TYR A 613 -33.34 51.98 3.32
CA TYR A 613 -32.79 53.30 3.65
C TYR A 613 -32.85 54.32 2.51
N GLU A 614 -33.20 53.90 1.29
CA GLU A 614 -33.30 54.80 0.15
C GLU A 614 -34.34 55.90 0.40
N ASP A 615 -34.02 57.12 -0.05
CA ASP A 615 -34.91 58.26 0.05
C ASP A 615 -35.78 58.36 -1.21
N PRO A 616 -37.11 58.13 -1.12
CA PRO A 616 -37.98 58.26 -2.28
C PRO A 616 -38.02 59.70 -2.77
N GLN A 617 -37.88 59.86 -4.09
CA GLN A 617 -37.85 61.17 -4.76
C GLN A 617 -39.19 61.53 -5.40
N SER A 618 -40.00 60.53 -5.72
CA SER A 618 -41.38 60.70 -6.21
C SER A 618 -42.40 59.99 -5.33
N THR A 619 -43.67 60.37 -5.50
CA THR A 619 -44.81 59.71 -4.84
C THR A 619 -44.92 58.23 -5.25
N GLY A 620 -44.55 57.90 -6.50
CA GLY A 620 -44.44 56.50 -6.97
C GLY A 620 -43.36 55.71 -6.24
N ASP A 621 -42.14 56.25 -6.15
CA ASP A 621 -41.03 55.59 -5.43
C ASP A 621 -41.36 55.35 -3.95
N MET A 622 -42.12 56.26 -3.35
CA MET A 622 -42.57 56.16 -1.96
C MET A 622 -43.56 55.00 -1.77
N VAL A 623 -44.54 54.85 -2.67
CA VAL A 623 -45.50 53.75 -2.61
C VAL A 623 -44.80 52.41 -2.87
N ASP A 624 -43.88 52.36 -3.85
CA ASP A 624 -43.08 51.17 -4.13
C ASP A 624 -42.21 50.76 -2.93
N LEU A 625 -41.61 51.74 -2.25
CA LEU A 625 -40.81 51.49 -1.05
C LEU A 625 -41.66 51.02 0.13
N ASP A 626 -42.89 51.55 0.30
CA ASP A 626 -43.84 51.14 1.35
C ASP A 626 -44.36 49.70 1.13
N GLN A 627 -44.66 49.35 -0.12
CA GLN A 627 -44.99 47.97 -0.50
C GLN A 627 -43.80 47.03 -0.29
N PHE A 628 -42.59 47.46 -0.66
CA PHE A 628 -41.37 46.70 -0.44
C PHE A 628 -41.10 46.49 1.06
N LEU A 629 -41.29 47.51 1.89
CA LEU A 629 -41.16 47.43 3.35
C LEU A 629 -42.11 46.37 3.94
N THR A 630 -43.38 46.45 3.56
CA THR A 630 -44.42 45.51 4.04
C THR A 630 -44.08 44.08 3.65
N LYS A 631 -43.79 43.84 2.36
CA LYS A 631 -43.41 42.51 1.84
C LYS A 631 -42.09 41.99 2.45
N SER A 632 -41.13 42.88 2.68
CA SER A 632 -39.84 42.51 3.27
C SER A 632 -40.00 42.09 4.72
N ARG A 633 -40.80 42.81 5.51
CA ARG A 633 -41.04 42.53 6.93
C ARG A 633 -41.87 41.26 7.14
N GLU A 634 -42.94 41.06 6.37
CA GLU A 634 -43.90 39.97 6.60
C GLU A 634 -43.47 38.62 6.02
N ASP A 635 -42.75 38.62 4.89
CA ASP A 635 -42.43 37.38 4.17
C ASP A 635 -40.91 37.19 3.98
N THR A 636 -40.24 38.18 3.38
CA THR A 636 -38.84 38.00 2.94
C THR A 636 -37.90 37.77 4.12
N VAL A 637 -37.93 38.63 5.14
CA VAL A 637 -37.10 38.48 6.35
C VAL A 637 -37.49 37.26 7.17
N PHE A 638 -38.78 36.89 7.21
CA PHE A 638 -39.22 35.67 7.88
C PHE A 638 -38.60 34.41 7.24
N ARG A 639 -38.55 34.35 5.90
CA ARG A 639 -37.85 33.28 5.17
C ARG A 639 -36.34 33.30 5.44
N LEU A 640 -35.71 34.47 5.41
CA LEU A 640 -34.28 34.60 5.73
C LEU A 640 -33.98 34.18 7.19
N GLN A 641 -34.89 34.42 8.15
CA GLN A 641 -34.74 33.94 9.53
C GLN A 641 -34.75 32.42 9.61
N ALA A 642 -35.54 31.72 8.78
CA ALA A 642 -35.49 30.27 8.70
C ALA A 642 -34.13 29.79 8.19
N GLU A 643 -33.57 30.45 7.17
CA GLU A 643 -32.22 30.16 6.68
C GLU A 643 -31.12 30.44 7.72
N VAL A 644 -31.29 31.48 8.56
CA VAL A 644 -30.40 31.75 9.71
C VAL A 644 -30.43 30.58 10.71
N ARG A 645 -31.59 29.97 10.96
CA ARG A 645 -31.69 28.76 11.80
C ARG A 645 -30.94 27.58 11.17
N THR A 646 -31.10 27.35 9.86
CA THR A 646 -30.32 26.34 9.14
C THR A 646 -28.82 26.64 9.19
N ALA A 647 -28.40 27.90 9.14
CA ALA A 647 -27.00 28.29 9.33
C ALA A 647 -26.48 27.94 10.73
N ALA A 648 -27.31 28.06 11.77
CA ALA A 648 -26.96 27.65 13.13
C ALA A 648 -26.79 26.13 13.25
N GLU A 649 -27.67 25.34 12.62
CA GLU A 649 -27.55 23.87 12.56
C GLU A 649 -26.26 23.44 11.82
N ARG A 650 -25.94 24.09 10.70
CA ARG A 650 -24.66 23.87 9.98
C ARG A 650 -23.45 24.20 10.84
N LEU A 651 -23.48 25.31 11.58
CA LEU A 651 -22.39 25.70 12.46
C LEU A 651 -22.21 24.68 13.59
N GLN A 652 -23.30 24.28 14.24
CA GLN A 652 -23.27 23.26 15.30
C GLN A 652 -22.63 21.97 14.80
N PHE A 653 -22.99 21.55 13.59
CA PHE A 653 -22.36 20.40 12.93
C PHE A 653 -20.85 20.60 12.70
N LEU A 654 -20.43 21.76 12.17
CA LEU A 654 -19.03 22.04 11.88
C LEU A 654 -18.14 22.01 13.13
N LEU A 655 -18.65 22.46 14.27
CA LEU A 655 -17.92 22.50 15.54
C LEU A 655 -17.52 21.10 16.06
N ASP A 656 -18.22 20.04 15.64
CA ASP A 656 -17.86 18.66 15.99
C ASP A 656 -16.62 18.15 15.22
N PHE A 657 -16.26 18.79 14.11
CA PHE A 657 -15.23 18.30 13.20
C PHE A 657 -14.06 19.26 13.00
N VAL A 658 -14.27 20.57 13.16
CA VAL A 658 -13.32 21.63 12.79
C VAL A 658 -13.24 22.71 13.86
N VAL A 659 -12.01 23.18 14.10
CA VAL A 659 -11.77 24.43 14.83
C VAL A 659 -11.84 25.59 13.85
N LEU A 660 -12.90 26.40 13.94
CA LEU A 660 -13.12 27.52 13.03
C LEU A 660 -12.19 28.71 13.34
N PRO A 661 -11.64 29.38 12.31
CA PRO A 661 -10.85 30.58 12.50
C PRO A 661 -11.72 31.76 12.97
N GLU A 662 -11.08 32.76 13.57
CA GLU A 662 -11.75 33.93 14.16
C GLU A 662 -12.65 34.67 13.14
N GLU A 663 -12.22 34.77 11.89
CA GLU A 663 -12.97 35.42 10.81
C GLU A 663 -14.29 34.70 10.51
N ASP A 664 -14.30 33.37 10.51
CA ASP A 664 -15.52 32.58 10.31
C ASP A 664 -16.45 32.69 11.54
N LEU A 665 -15.89 32.74 12.75
CA LEU A 665 -16.68 32.98 13.97
C LEU A 665 -17.34 34.36 13.97
N LYS A 666 -16.63 35.41 13.52
CA LYS A 666 -17.18 36.75 13.32
C LYS A 666 -18.32 36.75 12.31
N LEU A 667 -18.12 36.11 11.16
CA LEU A 667 -19.14 35.99 10.12
C LEU A 667 -20.40 35.30 10.65
N ASN A 668 -20.26 34.15 11.32
CA ASN A 668 -21.38 33.46 11.96
C ASN A 668 -22.11 34.37 12.96
N SER A 669 -21.37 35.09 13.82
CA SER A 669 -21.97 36.04 14.75
C SER A 669 -22.74 37.15 14.04
N GLN A 670 -22.23 37.67 12.93
CA GLN A 670 -22.92 38.69 12.13
C GLN A 670 -24.21 38.13 11.53
N THR A 671 -24.15 36.93 10.93
CA THR A 671 -25.32 36.23 10.38
C THR A 671 -26.43 36.07 11.42
N PHE A 672 -26.11 35.68 12.65
CA PHE A 672 -27.12 35.47 13.71
C PHE A 672 -27.70 36.78 14.27
N LYS A 673 -26.98 37.90 14.14
CA LYS A 673 -27.43 39.22 14.63
C LYS A 673 -28.33 39.95 13.64
N TRP A 674 -28.28 39.62 12.34
CA TRP A 674 -29.07 40.28 11.30
C TRP A 674 -30.58 40.33 11.56
N PRO A 675 -31.25 39.23 11.96
CA PRO A 675 -32.68 39.27 12.28
C PRO A 675 -33.07 40.33 13.31
N ALA A 676 -32.31 40.42 14.42
CA ALA A 676 -32.57 41.39 15.48
C ALA A 676 -32.21 42.82 15.04
N ARG A 677 -31.23 42.98 14.15
CA ARG A 677 -30.84 44.28 13.59
C ARG A 677 -31.87 44.84 12.61
N MET A 678 -32.68 43.99 11.98
CA MET A 678 -33.60 44.41 10.92
C MET A 678 -34.86 45.12 11.46
N GLU A 679 -35.35 44.74 12.65
CA GLU A 679 -36.56 45.33 13.24
C GLU A 679 -36.42 46.85 13.48
N PRO A 680 -35.35 47.36 14.13
CA PRO A 680 -35.16 48.80 14.29
C PRO A 680 -34.99 49.54 12.96
N ILE A 681 -34.42 48.89 11.93
CA ILE A 681 -34.26 49.51 10.60
C ILE A 681 -35.62 49.70 9.95
N PHE A 682 -36.52 48.71 10.04
CA PHE A 682 -37.88 48.83 9.55
C PHE A 682 -38.67 49.90 10.31
N GLU A 683 -38.56 49.97 11.64
CA GLU A 683 -39.24 51.00 12.44
C GLU A 683 -38.82 52.43 12.04
N VAL A 684 -37.51 52.67 11.89
CA VAL A 684 -36.98 53.98 11.50
C VAL A 684 -37.42 54.36 10.09
N SER A 685 -37.34 53.43 9.13
CA SER A 685 -37.75 53.70 7.75
C SER A 685 -39.26 53.93 7.65
N GLN A 686 -40.08 53.11 8.33
CA GLN A 686 -41.54 53.29 8.36
C GLN A 686 -41.94 54.64 8.98
N ALA A 687 -41.27 55.06 10.06
CA ALA A 687 -41.51 56.38 10.66
C ALA A 687 -41.10 57.54 9.72
N LYS A 688 -40.00 57.38 8.98
CA LYS A 688 -39.54 58.36 7.97
C LYS A 688 -40.53 58.43 6.80
N MET A 689 -40.99 57.29 6.31
CA MET A 689 -41.99 57.17 5.26
C MET A 689 -43.32 57.81 5.65
N GLY A 690 -43.80 57.57 6.88
CA GLY A 690 -45.02 58.20 7.39
C GLY A 690 -44.94 59.73 7.39
N LYS A 691 -43.83 60.30 7.89
CA LYS A 691 -43.61 61.76 7.86
C LYS A 691 -43.51 62.34 6.45
N LYS A 692 -42.86 61.61 5.53
CA LYS A 692 -42.73 62.03 4.13
C LYS A 692 -44.08 61.99 3.43
N ARG A 693 -44.87 60.94 3.65
CA ARG A 693 -46.23 60.81 3.14
C ARG A 693 -47.12 61.95 3.62
N GLU A 694 -47.11 62.26 4.91
CA GLU A 694 -47.88 63.39 5.46
C GLU A 694 -47.53 64.72 4.77
N LYS A 695 -46.24 64.97 4.54
CA LYS A 695 -45.77 66.16 3.82
C LYS A 695 -46.22 66.19 2.35
N VAL A 696 -46.12 65.08 1.63
CA VAL A 696 -46.56 65.00 0.22
C VAL A 696 -48.08 65.14 0.11
N GLU A 697 -48.83 64.56 1.05
CA GLU A 697 -50.29 64.75 1.14
C GLU A 697 -50.67 66.21 1.41
N GLU A 698 -49.92 66.92 2.25
CA GLU A 698 -50.11 68.36 2.47
C GLU A 698 -49.78 69.18 1.21
N GLU A 699 -48.63 68.92 0.58
CA GLU A 699 -48.23 69.57 -0.67
C GLU A 699 -49.24 69.34 -1.81
N LEU A 700 -49.80 68.14 -1.93
CA LEU A 700 -50.85 67.81 -2.90
C LEU A 700 -52.16 68.54 -2.61
N ARG A 701 -52.60 68.61 -1.34
CA ARG A 701 -53.77 69.43 -0.94
C ARG A 701 -53.59 70.88 -1.34
N ASP A 702 -52.42 71.44 -1.10
CA ASP A 702 -52.13 72.84 -1.43
C ASP A 702 -51.95 73.04 -2.94
N ARG A 703 -51.40 72.07 -3.68
CA ARG A 703 -51.35 72.09 -5.14
C ARG A 703 -52.75 72.06 -5.74
N ARG A 704 -53.64 71.21 -5.22
CA ARG A 704 -55.05 71.14 -5.62
C ARG A 704 -55.77 72.47 -5.37
N LYS A 705 -55.67 73.05 -4.17
CA LYS A 705 -56.27 74.37 -3.88
C LYS A 705 -55.78 75.46 -4.83
N ARG A 706 -54.46 75.50 -5.10
CA ARG A 706 -53.88 76.46 -6.05
C ARG A 706 -54.31 76.21 -7.49
N PHE A 707 -54.49 74.94 -7.87
CA PHE A 707 -55.01 74.55 -9.18
C PHE A 707 -56.49 74.96 -9.34
N GLU A 708 -57.33 74.68 -8.35
CA GLU A 708 -58.74 75.11 -8.31
C GLU A 708 -58.85 76.64 -8.40
N ALA A 709 -58.07 77.38 -7.60
CA ALA A 709 -58.06 78.84 -7.63
C ALA A 709 -57.62 79.42 -8.99
N ARG A 710 -56.57 78.85 -9.63
CA ARG A 710 -56.16 79.26 -10.99
C ARG A 710 -57.25 78.98 -12.01
N LEU A 711 -57.96 77.86 -11.88
CA LEU A 711 -59.05 77.50 -12.78
C LEU A 711 -60.26 78.42 -12.62
N GLU A 712 -60.58 78.84 -11.39
CA GLU A 712 -61.57 79.87 -11.10
C GLU A 712 -61.16 81.24 -11.66
N GLU A 713 -59.88 81.61 -11.58
CA GLU A 713 -59.35 82.84 -12.19
C GLU A 713 -59.51 82.81 -13.72
N TYR A 714 -59.14 81.71 -14.38
CA TYR A 714 -59.35 81.56 -15.83
C TYR A 714 -60.83 81.59 -16.20
N HIS A 715 -61.70 80.97 -15.41
CA HIS A 715 -63.15 81.07 -15.60
C HIS A 715 -63.64 82.52 -15.49
N ALA A 716 -63.25 83.24 -14.43
CA ALA A 716 -63.58 84.64 -14.24
C ALA A 716 -63.04 85.52 -15.40
N THR A 717 -61.86 85.19 -15.92
CA THR A 717 -61.28 85.89 -17.09
C THR A 717 -62.12 85.66 -18.34
N VAL A 718 -62.64 84.44 -18.58
CA VAL A 718 -63.61 84.19 -19.66
C VAL A 718 -64.91 84.97 -19.44
N GLU A 719 -65.38 85.07 -18.20
CA GLU A 719 -66.58 85.84 -17.86
C GLU A 719 -66.41 87.35 -18.08
N GLN A 720 -65.22 87.91 -17.89
CA GLN A 720 -64.93 89.33 -18.18
C GLN A 720 -65.18 89.69 -19.67
N PHE A 721 -65.09 88.73 -20.59
CA PHE A 721 -65.44 88.97 -22.00
C PHE A 721 -66.94 89.24 -22.23
N GLN A 722 -67.81 88.98 -21.24
CA GLN A 722 -69.23 89.37 -21.27
C GLN A 722 -69.44 90.89 -21.18
N GLU A 723 -68.54 91.58 -20.48
CA GLU A 723 -68.60 93.02 -20.20
C GLU A 723 -67.55 93.84 -20.97
N LYS A 724 -66.79 93.18 -21.85
CA LYS A 724 -65.76 93.83 -22.66
C LYS A 724 -66.41 94.68 -23.75
N GLU A 725 -66.16 95.99 -23.69
CA GLU A 725 -66.67 96.95 -24.66
C GLU A 725 -66.27 96.57 -26.09
N ILE A 726 -67.08 97.02 -27.06
CA ILE A 726 -66.78 96.83 -28.49
C ILE A 726 -65.42 97.50 -28.79
N PRO A 727 -64.40 96.74 -29.24
CA PRO A 727 -63.09 97.26 -29.63
C PRO A 727 -63.22 98.41 -30.63
N ARG A 728 -62.48 99.50 -30.38
CA ARG A 728 -62.61 100.75 -31.15
C ARG A 728 -61.73 100.75 -32.39
N SER A 729 -60.65 99.97 -32.38
CA SER A 729 -59.71 99.81 -33.48
C SER A 729 -59.55 98.33 -33.90
N VAL A 730 -58.93 98.09 -35.07
CA VAL A 730 -58.58 96.73 -35.51
C VAL A 730 -57.48 96.11 -34.65
N ASP A 731 -56.56 96.94 -34.13
CA ASP A 731 -55.50 96.49 -33.20
C ASP A 731 -56.07 96.03 -31.85
N ASP A 732 -57.14 96.69 -31.37
CA ASP A 732 -57.85 96.28 -30.16
C ASP A 732 -58.50 94.89 -30.34
N ILE A 733 -59.03 94.58 -31.53
CA ILE A 733 -59.59 93.26 -31.86
C ILE A 733 -58.48 92.21 -31.90
N ARG A 734 -57.31 92.54 -32.47
CA ARG A 734 -56.14 91.65 -32.51
C ARG A 734 -55.65 91.30 -31.10
N SER A 735 -55.54 92.30 -30.23
CA SER A 735 -55.19 92.10 -28.82
C SER A 735 -56.19 91.19 -28.10
N VAL A 736 -57.49 91.32 -28.35
CA VAL A 736 -58.54 90.43 -27.80
C VAL A 736 -58.36 88.98 -28.28
N VAL A 737 -58.01 88.76 -29.55
CA VAL A 737 -57.74 87.41 -30.09
C VAL A 737 -56.47 86.81 -29.48
N GLU A 738 -55.42 87.59 -29.28
CA GLU A 738 -54.16 87.14 -28.65
C GLU A 738 -54.36 86.77 -27.17
N GLU A 739 -55.11 87.59 -26.40
CA GLU A 739 -55.48 87.27 -25.02
C GLU A 739 -56.26 85.95 -24.91
N LEU A 740 -57.24 85.76 -25.81
CA LEU A 740 -57.99 84.52 -25.88
C LEU A 740 -57.09 83.33 -26.27
N ALA A 741 -56.18 83.48 -27.23
CA ALA A 741 -55.24 82.43 -27.60
C ALA A 741 -54.30 82.04 -26.44
N GLY A 742 -53.78 83.02 -25.71
CA GLY A 742 -52.94 82.80 -24.52
C GLY A 742 -53.69 82.07 -23.40
N LEU A 743 -54.97 82.42 -23.18
CA LEU A 743 -55.85 81.69 -22.26
C LEU A 743 -56.08 80.23 -22.71
N GLY A 744 -56.15 79.99 -24.03
CA GLY A 744 -56.26 78.64 -24.59
C GLY A 744 -55.04 77.75 -24.28
N VAL A 745 -53.83 78.29 -24.44
CA VAL A 745 -52.59 77.57 -24.07
C VAL A 745 -52.59 77.26 -22.57
N SER A 746 -52.94 78.24 -21.74
CA SER A 746 -52.97 78.08 -20.27
C SER A 746 -53.98 77.01 -19.81
N VAL A 747 -55.12 76.87 -20.48
CA VAL A 747 -56.14 75.85 -20.14
C VAL A 747 -55.70 74.44 -20.56
N GLU A 748 -54.97 74.28 -21.67
CA GLU A 748 -54.38 72.98 -22.03
C GLU A 748 -53.23 72.58 -21.08
N GLU A 749 -52.44 73.54 -20.59
CA GLU A 749 -51.46 73.30 -19.51
C GLU A 749 -52.16 72.84 -18.22
N CYS A 750 -53.30 73.45 -17.86
CA CYS A 750 -54.10 72.98 -16.73
C CYS A 750 -54.61 71.54 -16.91
N LYS A 751 -54.93 71.12 -18.13
CA LYS A 751 -55.36 69.75 -18.42
C LYS A 751 -54.23 68.75 -18.25
N ALA A 752 -53.00 69.10 -18.63
CA ALA A 752 -51.82 68.27 -18.36
C ALA A 752 -51.54 68.18 -16.85
N GLU A 753 -51.57 69.31 -16.14
CA GLU A 753 -51.37 69.35 -14.69
C GLU A 753 -52.47 68.57 -13.93
N MET A 754 -53.72 68.60 -14.39
CA MET A 754 -54.81 67.78 -13.86
C MET A 754 -54.49 66.28 -13.95
N MET A 755 -53.93 65.80 -15.07
CA MET A 755 -53.55 64.39 -15.21
C MET A 755 -52.45 64.00 -14.21
N GLU A 756 -51.49 64.90 -13.96
CA GLU A 756 -50.44 64.68 -12.96
C GLU A 756 -51.02 64.61 -11.54
N ILE A 757 -51.89 65.56 -11.18
CA ILE A 757 -52.55 65.60 -9.86
C ILE A 757 -53.38 64.33 -9.66
N ASN A 758 -54.17 63.93 -10.65
CA ASN A 758 -55.02 62.74 -10.56
C ASN A 758 -54.20 61.44 -10.44
N ASN A 759 -53.08 61.33 -11.13
CA ASN A 759 -52.16 60.19 -11.00
C ASN A 759 -51.53 60.16 -9.59
N GLU A 760 -51.21 61.32 -9.03
CA GLU A 760 -50.67 61.42 -7.66
C GLU A 760 -51.74 61.10 -6.60
N GLU A 761 -52.99 61.52 -6.80
CA GLU A 761 -54.15 61.13 -5.98
C GLU A 761 -54.37 59.61 -6.01
N GLU A 762 -54.30 58.98 -7.18
CA GLU A 762 -54.43 57.52 -7.32
C GLU A 762 -53.32 56.77 -6.58
N LEU A 763 -52.06 57.21 -6.71
CA LEU A 763 -50.92 56.62 -6.00
C LEU A 763 -51.06 56.71 -4.47
N LEU A 764 -51.61 57.82 -3.96
CA LEU A 764 -51.88 58.02 -2.53
C LEU A 764 -53.19 57.37 -2.06
N GLN A 765 -53.90 56.69 -2.96
CA GLN A 765 -55.20 56.05 -2.71
C GLN A 765 -56.29 57.05 -2.31
N TRP A 766 -56.23 58.26 -2.85
CA TRP A 766 -57.28 59.28 -2.72
C TRP A 766 -58.34 59.09 -3.82
N GLU A 767 -59.55 59.59 -3.55
CA GLU A 767 -60.58 59.65 -4.59
C GLU A 767 -60.20 60.71 -5.62
N MET A 768 -60.16 60.32 -6.91
CA MET A 768 -59.79 61.23 -8.00
C MET A 768 -60.74 62.43 -8.05
N THR A 769 -60.19 63.64 -7.97
CA THR A 769 -60.99 64.87 -7.97
C THR A 769 -61.49 65.17 -9.39
N PRO A 770 -62.81 65.28 -9.63
CA PRO A 770 -63.31 65.73 -10.92
C PRO A 770 -63.20 67.26 -11.03
N TYR A 771 -62.59 67.77 -12.11
CA TYR A 771 -62.48 69.21 -12.39
C TYR A 771 -63.39 69.64 -13.57
N PRO A 772 -64.74 69.64 -13.40
CA PRO A 772 -65.68 69.95 -14.48
C PRO A 772 -65.54 71.39 -14.99
N LEU A 773 -65.02 72.29 -14.15
CA LEU A 773 -64.81 73.70 -14.48
C LEU A 773 -63.87 73.88 -15.68
N ILE A 774 -62.89 72.98 -15.92
CA ILE A 774 -62.01 73.01 -17.10
C ILE A 774 -62.85 72.90 -18.39
N GLN A 775 -63.79 71.97 -18.42
CA GLN A 775 -64.69 71.82 -19.56
C GLN A 775 -65.60 73.04 -19.69
N THR A 776 -66.11 73.58 -18.59
CA THR A 776 -66.93 74.80 -18.60
C THR A 776 -66.16 76.00 -19.17
N VAL A 777 -64.89 76.20 -18.81
CA VAL A 777 -64.02 77.27 -19.34
C VAL A 777 -63.80 77.10 -20.85
N LEU A 778 -63.51 75.88 -21.33
CA LEU A 778 -63.35 75.60 -22.75
C LEU A 778 -64.62 75.89 -23.56
N HIS A 779 -65.79 75.44 -23.07
CA HIS A 779 -67.07 75.63 -23.74
C HIS A 779 -67.53 77.09 -23.71
N SER A 780 -67.31 77.81 -22.61
CA SER A 780 -67.69 79.22 -22.47
C SER A 780 -66.79 80.15 -23.27
N LYS A 781 -65.51 79.81 -23.45
CA LYS A 781 -64.56 80.54 -24.29
C LYS A 781 -64.86 80.45 -25.79
N GLU A 782 -65.30 79.28 -26.27
CA GLU A 782 -65.47 78.98 -27.70
C GLU A 782 -66.33 80.01 -28.48
N PRO A 783 -67.50 80.48 -27.98
CA PRO A 783 -68.27 81.52 -28.64
C PRO A 783 -67.51 82.84 -28.83
N TYR A 784 -66.67 83.25 -27.86
CA TYR A 784 -65.88 84.49 -27.96
C TYR A 784 -64.74 84.33 -28.96
N ASP A 785 -64.06 83.18 -28.96
CA ASP A 785 -63.07 82.84 -29.99
C ASP A 785 -63.69 82.96 -31.37
N ARG A 786 -64.86 82.37 -31.58
CA ARG A 786 -65.56 82.44 -32.87
C ARG A 786 -65.97 83.87 -33.21
N LEU A 787 -66.42 84.67 -32.26
CA LEU A 787 -66.83 86.06 -32.50
C LEU A 787 -65.67 86.92 -32.96
N TRP A 788 -64.58 86.97 -32.18
CA TRP A 788 -63.47 87.88 -32.43
C TRP A 788 -62.58 87.42 -33.58
N ASN A 789 -62.41 86.10 -33.78
CA ASN A 789 -61.75 85.59 -34.98
C ASN A 789 -62.57 85.89 -36.25
N THR A 790 -63.92 85.84 -36.18
CA THR A 790 -64.76 86.24 -37.31
C THR A 790 -64.72 87.75 -37.56
N ALA A 791 -64.64 88.55 -36.49
CA ALA A 791 -64.53 90.01 -36.60
C ALA A 791 -63.20 90.46 -37.23
N ILE A 792 -62.06 89.88 -36.80
CA ILE A 792 -60.76 90.21 -37.40
C ILE A 792 -60.67 89.68 -38.84
N SER A 793 -61.19 88.48 -39.10
CA SER A 793 -61.28 87.94 -40.45
C SER A 793 -62.16 88.81 -41.34
N TYR A 794 -63.25 89.39 -40.83
CA TYR A 794 -64.04 90.37 -41.58
C TYR A 794 -63.21 91.59 -41.96
N TYR A 795 -62.44 92.20 -41.05
CA TYR A 795 -61.61 93.36 -41.39
C TYR A 795 -60.52 93.03 -42.41
N ASP A 796 -59.77 91.95 -42.19
CA ASP A 796 -58.71 91.50 -43.11
C ASP A 796 -59.27 91.24 -44.51
N LYS A 797 -60.43 90.57 -44.59
CA LYS A 797 -61.06 90.25 -45.85
C LYS A 797 -61.79 91.43 -46.49
N HIS A 798 -62.44 92.29 -45.71
CA HIS A 798 -63.07 93.51 -46.20
C HIS A 798 -62.04 94.47 -46.80
N GLU A 799 -60.88 94.62 -46.15
CA GLU A 799 -59.75 95.37 -46.71
C GLU A 799 -59.28 94.76 -48.04
N GLN A 800 -59.12 93.43 -48.09
CA GLN A 800 -58.79 92.72 -49.33
C GLN A 800 -59.86 92.91 -50.41
N TRP A 801 -61.15 92.82 -50.08
CA TRP A 801 -62.24 92.98 -51.05
C TRP A 801 -62.35 94.41 -51.59
N MET A 802 -62.19 95.43 -50.74
CA MET A 802 -62.35 96.84 -51.15
C MET A 802 -61.16 97.37 -51.95
N ASN A 803 -59.95 96.84 -51.71
CA ASN A 803 -58.71 97.33 -52.31
C ASN A 803 -58.11 96.39 -53.37
N ALA A 804 -58.65 95.18 -53.55
CA ALA A 804 -58.24 94.30 -54.63
C ALA A 804 -58.63 94.88 -56.01
N PRO A 805 -57.83 94.60 -57.07
CA PRO A 805 -58.19 94.99 -58.43
C PRO A 805 -59.55 94.41 -58.83
N PHE A 806 -60.46 95.26 -59.28
CA PHE A 806 -61.87 94.97 -59.53
C PHE A 806 -62.10 93.77 -60.46
N LEU A 807 -61.22 93.56 -61.45
CA LEU A 807 -61.28 92.45 -62.40
C LEU A 807 -60.81 91.09 -61.83
N LYS A 808 -60.14 91.08 -60.67
CA LYS A 808 -59.62 89.87 -60.02
C LYS A 808 -60.47 89.40 -58.85
N ILE A 809 -61.54 90.12 -58.52
CA ILE A 809 -62.45 89.77 -57.43
C ILE A 809 -63.44 88.72 -57.95
N ASP A 810 -63.44 87.56 -57.32
CA ASP A 810 -64.41 86.50 -57.59
C ASP A 810 -65.67 86.72 -56.75
N ALA A 811 -66.76 87.14 -57.40
CA ALA A 811 -68.01 87.48 -56.73
C ALA A 811 -68.66 86.28 -56.00
N GLU A 812 -68.53 85.06 -56.54
CA GLU A 812 -69.13 83.86 -55.91
C GLU A 812 -68.37 83.49 -54.62
N LYS A 813 -67.03 83.58 -54.66
CA LYS A 813 -66.20 83.31 -53.49
C LYS A 813 -66.39 84.35 -52.39
N VAL A 814 -66.48 85.63 -52.75
CA VAL A 814 -66.77 86.70 -51.78
C VAL A 814 -68.15 86.50 -51.16
N GLU A 815 -69.16 86.12 -51.94
CA GLU A 815 -70.49 85.80 -51.42
C GLU A 815 -70.50 84.60 -50.47
N GLU A 816 -69.76 83.53 -50.80
CA GLU A 816 -69.64 82.35 -49.94
C GLU A 816 -69.00 82.71 -48.59
N GLU A 817 -67.91 83.49 -48.61
CA GLU A 817 -67.19 83.92 -47.42
C GLU A 817 -68.01 84.90 -46.56
N VAL A 818 -68.65 85.90 -47.18
CA VAL A 818 -69.59 86.82 -46.52
C VAL A 818 -70.76 86.04 -45.91
N SER A 819 -71.30 85.06 -46.64
CA SER A 819 -72.39 84.20 -46.14
C SER A 819 -71.94 83.30 -45.00
N GLY A 820 -70.71 82.76 -45.04
CA GLY A 820 -70.11 81.97 -43.97
C GLY A 820 -69.90 82.78 -42.68
N MET A 821 -69.30 83.96 -42.79
CA MET A 821 -69.14 84.89 -41.67
C MET A 821 -70.49 85.34 -41.12
N TRP A 822 -71.45 85.64 -42.00
CA TRP A 822 -72.79 86.03 -41.60
C TRP A 822 -73.55 84.91 -40.88
N ARG A 823 -73.47 83.66 -41.35
CA ARG A 823 -74.09 82.51 -40.65
C ARG A 823 -73.48 82.32 -39.26
N THR A 824 -72.16 82.47 -39.15
CA THR A 824 -71.42 82.38 -37.88
C THR A 824 -71.87 83.48 -36.93
N LEU A 825 -71.86 84.74 -37.36
CA LEU A 825 -72.33 85.88 -36.56
C LEU A 825 -73.84 85.79 -36.25
N HIS A 826 -74.68 85.32 -37.17
CA HIS A 826 -76.10 85.09 -36.93
C HIS A 826 -76.33 84.02 -35.86
N LYS A 827 -75.54 82.93 -35.86
CA LYS A 827 -75.60 81.92 -34.80
C LYS A 827 -75.11 82.50 -33.47
N LEU A 828 -74.01 83.25 -33.48
CA LEU A 828 -73.47 83.92 -32.29
C LEU A 828 -74.44 84.95 -31.70
N THR A 829 -75.24 85.66 -32.51
CA THR A 829 -76.28 86.58 -31.99
C THR A 829 -77.37 85.86 -31.19
N ARG A 830 -77.59 84.56 -31.43
CA ARG A 830 -78.47 83.71 -30.61
C ARG A 830 -77.73 83.14 -29.40
N THR A 831 -76.47 82.74 -29.56
CA THR A 831 -75.63 82.25 -28.46
C THR A 831 -75.41 83.31 -27.38
N PHE A 832 -75.23 84.57 -27.77
CA PHE A 832 -75.09 85.71 -26.87
C PHE A 832 -76.42 86.41 -26.54
N ALA A 833 -77.57 85.73 -26.67
CA ALA A 833 -78.88 86.37 -26.51
C ALA A 833 -79.02 87.13 -25.17
N ASP A 834 -78.42 86.58 -24.11
CA ASP A 834 -78.42 87.08 -22.73
C ASP A 834 -77.17 87.93 -22.38
N GLN A 835 -76.26 88.13 -23.32
CA GLN A 835 -75.02 88.90 -23.13
C GLN A 835 -75.02 90.15 -24.04
N PRO A 836 -75.41 91.32 -23.52
CA PRO A 836 -75.72 92.48 -24.35
C PRO A 836 -74.52 93.02 -25.14
N GLN A 837 -73.30 92.96 -24.59
CA GLN A 837 -72.12 93.54 -25.28
C GLN A 837 -71.56 92.64 -26.40
N PRO A 838 -71.29 91.34 -26.17
CA PRO A 838 -70.87 90.42 -27.23
C PRO A 838 -71.93 90.29 -28.34
N LYS A 839 -73.21 90.32 -27.97
CA LYS A 839 -74.31 90.36 -28.93
C LYS A 839 -74.31 91.64 -29.76
N ARG A 840 -74.10 92.81 -29.16
CA ARG A 840 -73.95 94.07 -29.89
C ARG A 840 -72.75 94.03 -30.83
N SER A 841 -71.62 93.46 -30.43
CA SER A 841 -70.47 93.25 -31.32
C SER A 841 -70.84 92.32 -32.48
N ALA A 842 -71.49 91.19 -32.20
CA ALA A 842 -71.95 90.26 -33.23
C ALA A 842 -72.96 90.90 -34.20
N ASP A 843 -73.92 91.67 -33.69
CA ASP A 843 -74.90 92.42 -34.47
C ASP A 843 -74.26 93.56 -35.27
N LEU A 844 -73.26 94.25 -34.71
CA LEU A 844 -72.49 95.29 -35.40
C LEU A 844 -71.75 94.71 -36.60
N TYR A 845 -70.99 93.63 -36.43
CA TYR A 845 -70.27 93.02 -37.55
C TYR A 845 -71.21 92.35 -38.55
N LYS A 846 -72.35 91.83 -38.08
CA LYS A 846 -73.43 91.34 -38.95
C LYS A 846 -74.11 92.46 -39.73
N MET A 847 -74.29 93.65 -39.14
CA MET A 847 -74.78 94.85 -39.81
C MET A 847 -73.78 95.33 -40.84
N LYS A 848 -72.49 95.44 -40.49
CA LYS A 848 -71.41 95.78 -41.44
C LYS A 848 -71.31 94.78 -42.59
N LEU A 849 -71.53 93.49 -42.32
CA LEU A 849 -71.65 92.47 -43.37
C LEU A 849 -72.92 92.65 -44.22
N ASN A 850 -74.04 93.07 -43.64
CA ASN A 850 -75.26 93.36 -44.40
C ASN A 850 -75.10 94.60 -45.29
N GLU A 851 -74.45 95.66 -44.80
CA GLU A 851 -74.08 96.83 -45.60
C GLU A 851 -73.20 96.39 -46.78
N PHE A 852 -72.20 95.55 -46.53
CA PHE A 852 -71.38 94.99 -47.60
C PHE A 852 -72.18 94.09 -48.55
N LYS A 853 -73.17 93.32 -48.05
CA LYS A 853 -74.07 92.49 -48.88
C LYS A 853 -74.86 93.32 -49.90
N GLU A 854 -75.18 94.58 -49.61
CA GLU A 854 -75.85 95.44 -50.60
C GLU A 854 -75.00 95.66 -51.86
N HIS A 855 -73.68 95.55 -51.75
CA HIS A 855 -72.73 95.64 -52.86
C HIS A 855 -72.51 94.30 -53.59
N LEU A 856 -73.02 93.17 -53.09
CA LEU A 856 -72.85 91.87 -53.75
C LEU A 856 -73.56 91.76 -55.11
N PRO A 857 -74.81 92.26 -55.29
CA PRO A 857 -75.44 92.27 -56.61
C PRO A 857 -74.63 93.09 -57.63
N LEU A 858 -74.00 94.19 -57.22
CA LEU A 858 -73.08 94.96 -58.07
C LEU A 858 -71.86 94.13 -58.46
N LEU A 859 -71.24 93.44 -57.50
CA LEU A 859 -70.11 92.56 -57.74
C LEU A 859 -70.47 91.40 -58.68
N GLN A 860 -71.64 90.77 -58.52
CA GLN A 860 -72.09 89.70 -59.40
C GLN A 860 -72.35 90.16 -60.83
N THR A 861 -72.92 91.36 -61.02
CA THR A 861 -73.19 91.91 -62.36
C THR A 861 -71.89 92.31 -63.06
N PHE A 862 -70.96 92.97 -62.36
CA PHE A 862 -69.79 93.61 -62.98
C PHE A 862 -68.48 92.81 -62.88
N CYS A 863 -68.34 91.89 -61.93
CA CYS A 863 -67.19 90.98 -61.83
C CYS A 863 -67.46 89.62 -62.51
N ASN A 864 -68.47 89.56 -63.39
CA ASN A 864 -68.74 88.37 -64.19
C ASN A 864 -67.66 88.19 -65.28
N GLN A 865 -66.92 87.08 -65.23
CA GLN A 865 -65.83 86.77 -66.17
C GLN A 865 -66.27 86.69 -67.64
N GLY A 866 -67.59 86.61 -67.92
CA GLY A 866 -68.18 86.64 -69.26
C GLY A 866 -68.29 88.03 -69.91
N LEU A 867 -68.00 89.12 -69.19
CA LEU A 867 -68.09 90.48 -69.73
C LEU A 867 -66.97 90.79 -70.73
N ARG A 868 -67.35 91.21 -71.94
CA ARG A 868 -66.43 91.61 -73.03
C ARG A 868 -66.62 93.09 -73.34
N ASP A 869 -65.67 93.71 -74.04
CA ASP A 869 -65.64 95.15 -74.36
C ASP A 869 -66.99 95.72 -74.88
N ARG A 870 -67.72 94.95 -75.69
CA ARG A 870 -69.06 95.33 -76.19
C ARG A 870 -70.10 95.54 -75.08
N HIS A 871 -70.01 94.81 -73.97
CA HIS A 871 -70.93 94.94 -72.84
C HIS A 871 -70.58 96.18 -72.02
N TRP A 872 -69.28 96.47 -71.80
CA TRP A 872 -68.83 97.69 -71.12
C TRP A 872 -69.25 98.97 -71.87
N GLN A 873 -69.22 98.96 -73.21
CA GLN A 873 -69.74 100.06 -74.03
C GLN A 873 -71.26 100.27 -73.81
N ARG A 874 -72.06 99.20 -73.86
CA ARG A 874 -73.52 99.30 -73.60
C ARG A 874 -73.84 99.75 -72.19
N MET A 875 -73.09 99.28 -71.19
CA MET A 875 -73.25 99.73 -69.81
C MET A 875 -72.86 101.20 -69.65
N SER A 876 -71.81 101.66 -70.34
CA SER A 876 -71.42 103.08 -70.39
C SER A 876 -72.50 103.97 -71.02
N GLU A 877 -73.20 103.49 -72.05
CA GLU A 877 -74.34 104.20 -72.68
C GLU A 877 -75.54 104.33 -71.72
N VAL A 878 -75.84 103.30 -70.91
CA VAL A 878 -76.96 103.29 -69.96
C VAL A 878 -76.72 104.25 -68.79
N VAL A 879 -75.48 104.39 -68.35
CA VAL A 879 -75.10 105.21 -67.19
C VAL A 879 -74.69 106.62 -67.60
N GLY A 880 -74.34 106.85 -68.87
CA GLY A 880 -74.09 108.17 -69.45
C GLY A 880 -72.64 108.66 -69.34
N PHE A 881 -71.71 107.80 -68.90
CA PHE A 881 -70.26 108.06 -68.87
C PHE A 881 -69.47 106.76 -69.08
N GLU A 882 -68.20 106.86 -69.49
CA GLU A 882 -67.36 105.70 -69.80
C GLU A 882 -67.02 104.91 -68.54
N LEU A 883 -67.44 103.64 -68.51
CA LEU A 883 -67.49 102.79 -67.32
C LEU A 883 -66.43 101.68 -67.33
N LYS A 884 -65.60 101.59 -68.37
CA LYS A 884 -64.61 100.51 -68.53
C LYS A 884 -63.50 100.63 -67.47
N PRO A 885 -63.36 99.65 -66.54
CA PRO A 885 -62.28 99.66 -65.55
C PRO A 885 -60.90 99.57 -66.20
N SER A 886 -59.90 100.27 -65.63
CA SER A 886 -58.49 99.95 -65.86
C SER A 886 -58.08 98.72 -65.03
N PRO A 887 -57.05 97.94 -65.43
CA PRO A 887 -56.70 96.67 -64.78
C PRO A 887 -56.35 96.76 -63.29
N ASP A 888 -55.99 97.95 -62.79
CA ASP A 888 -55.64 98.19 -61.38
C ASP A 888 -56.71 99.00 -60.61
N THR A 889 -57.90 99.18 -61.20
CA THR A 889 -58.97 99.93 -60.53
C THR A 889 -59.50 99.14 -59.32
N PRO A 890 -59.46 99.66 -58.08
CA PRO A 890 -59.97 98.94 -56.91
C PRO A 890 -61.50 99.00 -56.85
N LEU A 891 -62.10 98.04 -56.15
CA LEU A 891 -63.56 97.98 -55.96
C LEU A 891 -64.14 99.24 -55.32
N SER A 892 -63.42 99.84 -54.37
CA SER A 892 -63.79 101.09 -53.72
C SER A 892 -64.00 102.26 -54.69
N THR A 893 -63.17 102.36 -55.74
CA THR A 893 -63.33 103.37 -56.80
C THR A 893 -64.57 103.11 -57.65
N MET A 894 -64.88 101.83 -57.92
CA MET A 894 -66.05 101.45 -58.71
C MET A 894 -67.39 101.66 -57.98
N LEU A 895 -67.43 101.42 -56.67
CA LEU A 895 -68.59 101.74 -55.83
C LEU A 895 -68.82 103.26 -55.75
N GLY A 896 -67.77 104.07 -55.83
CA GLY A 896 -67.83 105.53 -55.87
C GLY A 896 -68.56 106.13 -57.07
N TYR A 897 -68.72 105.38 -58.17
CA TYR A 897 -69.48 105.82 -59.34
C TYR A 897 -71.01 105.74 -59.18
N GLY A 898 -71.53 105.27 -58.04
CA GLY A 898 -72.96 105.32 -57.72
C GLY A 898 -73.84 104.41 -58.59
N LEU A 899 -73.26 103.31 -59.10
CA LEU A 899 -73.85 102.40 -60.10
C LEU A 899 -75.09 101.64 -59.60
N GLN A 900 -75.31 101.60 -58.28
CA GLN A 900 -76.48 100.96 -57.67
C GLN A 900 -77.83 101.52 -58.16
N LYS A 901 -77.88 102.80 -58.59
CA LYS A 901 -79.11 103.42 -59.12
C LYS A 901 -79.51 102.94 -60.51
N HIS A 902 -78.58 102.32 -61.24
CA HIS A 902 -78.79 101.84 -62.60
C HIS A 902 -78.87 100.30 -62.68
N LEU A 903 -78.82 99.62 -61.52
CA LEU A 903 -78.64 98.17 -61.43
C LEU A 903 -79.72 97.33 -62.13
N GLU A 904 -80.98 97.78 -62.15
CA GLU A 904 -82.04 97.03 -62.85
C GLU A 904 -81.95 97.12 -64.39
N LYS A 905 -81.21 98.11 -64.90
CA LYS A 905 -80.99 98.33 -66.34
C LYS A 905 -79.65 97.79 -66.84
N LEU A 906 -78.74 97.46 -65.91
CA LEU A 906 -77.39 96.94 -66.12
C LEU A 906 -77.40 95.42 -65.95
#